data_AF-A0A8X6I6U3-F1
#
_entry.id   AF-A0A8X6I6U3-F1
#
_cell.length_a   1.000
_cell.length_b   1.000
_cell.length_c   1.000
_cell.angle_alpha   90.00
_cell.angle_beta   90.00
_cell.angle_gamma   90.00
#
_symmetry.space_group_name_H-M   'P 1'
#
loop_
_entity.id
_entity.type
_entity.pdbx_description
1 polymer ?
#
loop_
_entity_poly.entity_id
_entity_poly.type
_entity_poly.pdbx_seq_one_letter_code
_entity_poly.pdbx_strand_id
1 'polypeptide(L)'
;MSASNLTPKEFGRRFRKALSVPFLLNQVCSANINDFVTSYAASLGCTEKCFFFPLLSCAASCMGTDSGIQLTTHWQEPPVVWTMVITPRSLQRIDVAEHLKMQLLQAQNEAWVLGKDEDTKDHLKKFLFDIFTLSQLQDMLKLSNGHGLAIYNSARALHKNLLQPEEADIMLRLHSGLSWFSDSRITRMTLTKTRVNFAIVSSPNAVLQTLTGTPNFQELFHHCFLTTCSEEYHVKFAQISDKSDTDKLREIFVSLLKLHCSGGPITYKLSAEAKEKFSQIHDELTDKAKQMARKSAHKVYQPALAYLGRLSCILHVLDNIIEAINYKIPVSRLTWNVEINAATVWHARELLGHIIEQRHALMEPTTIDMSQQRIQQPTTVQIVDRQNIQRSPQVQSSPQPVYTPTNINRTPPVPNTSPRLASSFSFNNARRNLMNNRGRAPALLNNGPRPIIGTVTSAAMPMVRKPDPPFNPIIGPIESLNNNNNNNNLNTGINLSPALSVSVSDDMNTSQPVLLSRAPFTSIMDISEEEFLSSHKSSIKKLLKHGVSEVTPSRCVQLKLTPDPTASDESQKYTLSFARSFLKRIEMLGFGICDGPKNGNLRHFVFKKKKFSALGEEQKKILNDLILTEADYNKCFTSQSQNGSVVCLE
;
A
#
# COMPACT_ATOMS: atom_id res chain seq x y z
N MET A 1 -5.49 24.64 2.10
CA MET A 1 -4.95 24.29 3.44
C MET A 1 -3.43 24.32 3.35
N SER A 2 -2.72 24.88 4.34
CA SER A 2 -1.25 24.83 4.34
C SER A 2 -0.79 23.40 4.57
N ALA A 3 0.05 22.87 3.68
CA ALA A 3 0.75 21.63 3.93
C ALA A 3 1.64 21.82 5.17
N SER A 4 1.32 21.13 6.27
CA SER A 4 2.21 21.08 7.42
C SER A 4 3.53 20.46 6.95
N ASN A 5 4.63 21.22 7.00
CA ASN A 5 5.95 20.77 6.52
C ASN A 5 6.49 19.60 7.37
N LEU A 6 6.01 18.40 7.05
CA LEU A 6 6.30 17.16 7.77
C LEU A 6 7.75 16.75 7.48
N THR A 7 8.67 17.24 8.30
CA THR A 7 10.10 16.94 8.13
C THR A 7 10.41 15.45 8.38
N PRO A 8 11.49 14.91 7.79
CA PRO A 8 11.94 13.54 8.09
C PRO A 8 12.21 13.27 9.57
N LYS A 9 12.70 14.28 10.29
CA LYS A 9 12.94 14.21 11.75
C LYS A 9 11.64 14.08 12.53
N GLU A 10 10.62 14.83 12.15
CA GLU A 10 9.29 14.80 12.75
C GLU A 10 8.57 13.48 12.45
N PHE A 11 8.51 13.06 11.18
CA PHE A 11 7.91 11.77 10.83
C PHE A 11 8.63 10.60 11.51
N GLY A 12 9.96 10.63 11.60
CA GLY A 12 10.74 9.63 12.34
C GLY A 12 10.44 9.62 13.85
N ARG A 13 10.08 10.76 14.47
CA ARG A 13 9.60 10.83 15.86
C ARG A 13 8.24 10.14 15.98
N ARG A 14 7.29 10.49 15.12
CA ARG A 14 5.93 9.92 15.12
C ARG A 14 5.92 8.43 14.83
N PHE A 15 6.72 7.97 13.87
CA PHE A 15 6.92 6.55 13.57
C PHE A 15 7.43 5.78 14.80
N ARG A 16 8.45 6.29 15.52
CA ARG A 16 8.92 5.65 16.76
C ARG A 16 7.85 5.60 17.86
N LYS A 17 6.97 6.60 17.94
CA LYS A 17 5.83 6.60 18.87
C LYS A 17 4.77 5.58 18.47
N ALA A 18 4.50 5.45 17.16
CA ALA A 18 3.61 4.43 16.62
C ALA A 18 4.14 3.00 16.84
N LEU A 19 5.46 2.80 16.81
CA LEU A 19 6.10 1.54 17.21
C LEU A 19 5.92 1.17 18.68
N SER A 20 5.74 2.15 19.59
CA SER A 20 5.47 1.87 21.01
C SER A 20 4.02 1.50 21.33
N VAL A 21 3.11 1.56 20.34
CA VAL A 21 1.73 1.09 20.50
C VAL A 21 1.74 -0.45 20.44
N PRO A 22 1.33 -1.16 21.51
CA PRO A 22 1.35 -2.61 21.54
C PRO A 22 0.37 -3.20 20.52
N PHE A 23 0.70 -4.38 20.01
CA PHE A 23 -0.18 -5.21 19.20
C PHE A 23 -0.17 -6.61 19.80
N LEU A 24 -1.35 -7.10 20.16
CA LEU A 24 -1.53 -8.42 20.76
C LEU A 24 -2.48 -9.19 19.83
N LEU A 25 -1.91 -10.02 18.97
CA LEU A 25 -2.66 -10.72 17.92
C LEU A 25 -3.85 -11.51 18.50
N ASN A 26 -3.62 -12.22 19.60
CA ASN A 26 -4.60 -12.98 20.35
C ASN A 26 -5.76 -12.17 20.99
N GLN A 27 -5.75 -10.84 20.91
CA GLN A 27 -6.86 -9.98 21.32
C GLN A 27 -7.69 -9.47 20.13
N VAL A 28 -7.11 -9.46 18.92
CA VAL A 28 -7.70 -8.87 17.71
C VAL A 28 -8.25 -9.89 16.73
N CYS A 29 -8.13 -11.19 17.03
CA CYS A 29 -8.67 -12.29 16.24
C CYS A 29 -8.88 -13.56 17.08
N SER A 30 -9.49 -14.59 16.48
CA SER A 30 -9.70 -15.90 17.11
C SER A 30 -8.40 -16.67 17.32
N ALA A 31 -8.45 -17.73 18.13
CA ALA A 31 -7.32 -18.66 18.28
C ALA A 31 -6.88 -19.28 16.94
N ASN A 32 -7.82 -19.65 16.06
CA ASN A 32 -7.50 -20.22 14.75
C ASN A 32 -6.70 -19.23 13.87
N ILE A 33 -7.12 -17.97 13.82
CA ILE A 33 -6.43 -16.92 13.06
C ILE A 33 -5.08 -16.63 13.71
N ASN A 34 -5.02 -16.50 15.04
CA ASN A 34 -3.80 -16.26 15.79
C ASN A 34 -2.74 -17.32 15.48
N ASP A 35 -3.07 -18.59 15.68
CA ASP A 35 -2.13 -19.70 15.52
C ASP A 35 -1.63 -19.81 14.07
N PHE A 36 -2.53 -19.60 13.09
CA PHE A 36 -2.15 -19.55 11.68
C PHE A 36 -1.21 -18.37 11.37
N VAL A 37 -1.56 -17.16 11.80
CA VAL A 37 -0.80 -15.93 11.50
C VAL A 37 0.57 -15.94 12.19
N THR A 38 0.66 -16.37 13.45
CA THR A 38 1.93 -16.51 14.17
C THR A 38 2.83 -17.56 13.51
N SER A 39 2.30 -18.73 13.15
CA SER A 39 3.04 -19.77 12.41
C SER A 39 3.56 -19.25 11.06
N TYR A 40 2.67 -18.64 10.27
CA TYR A 40 2.97 -18.20 8.93
C TYR A 40 3.97 -17.02 8.92
N ALA A 41 3.79 -16.03 9.78
CA ALA A 41 4.72 -14.91 9.93
C ALA A 41 6.12 -15.38 10.37
N ALA A 42 6.20 -16.38 11.25
CA ALA A 42 7.47 -17.01 11.62
C ALA A 42 8.14 -17.74 10.44
N SER A 43 7.36 -18.46 9.61
CA SER A 43 7.89 -19.08 8.39
C SER A 43 8.37 -18.06 7.35
N LEU A 44 7.73 -16.88 7.28
CA LEU A 44 8.15 -15.73 6.48
C LEU A 44 9.21 -14.86 7.16
N GLY A 45 9.75 -15.23 8.33
CA GLY A 45 10.73 -14.42 9.06
C GLY A 45 10.31 -12.96 9.32
N CYS A 46 9.00 -12.69 9.43
CA CYS A 46 8.44 -11.35 9.57
C CYS A 46 7.59 -11.22 10.85
N THR A 47 7.14 -10.00 11.17
CA THR A 47 6.22 -9.78 12.31
C THR A 47 4.80 -10.16 11.92
N GLU A 48 3.99 -10.53 12.92
CA GLU A 48 2.55 -10.81 12.75
C GLU A 48 1.83 -9.65 12.05
N LYS A 49 2.15 -8.40 12.41
CA LYS A 49 1.62 -7.17 11.77
C LYS A 49 1.89 -7.14 10.26
N CYS A 50 3.09 -7.53 9.83
CA CYS A 50 3.49 -7.50 8.41
C CYS A 50 2.67 -8.47 7.55
N PHE A 51 2.19 -9.58 8.11
CA PHE A 51 1.40 -10.57 7.39
C PHE A 51 -0.12 -10.37 7.59
N PHE A 52 -0.56 -10.16 8.84
CA PHE A 52 -1.97 -10.10 9.20
C PHE A 52 -2.74 -8.97 8.50
N PHE A 53 -2.18 -7.76 8.44
CA PHE A 53 -2.88 -6.63 7.85
C PHE A 53 -3.08 -6.81 6.32
N PRO A 54 -2.04 -7.10 5.52
CA PRO A 54 -2.24 -7.45 4.12
C PRO A 54 -3.21 -8.63 3.91
N LEU A 55 -3.17 -9.66 4.78
CA LEU A 55 -4.09 -10.80 4.72
C LEU A 55 -5.56 -10.37 4.84
N LEU A 56 -5.89 -9.38 5.69
CA LEU A 56 -7.27 -8.85 5.79
C LEU A 56 -7.77 -8.25 4.47
N SER A 57 -6.96 -7.43 3.79
CA SER A 57 -7.29 -6.87 2.47
C SER A 57 -7.39 -7.95 1.39
N CYS A 58 -6.53 -8.98 1.46
CA CYS A 58 -6.57 -10.11 0.54
C CYS A 58 -7.86 -10.94 0.72
N ALA A 59 -8.19 -11.29 1.97
CA ALA A 59 -9.41 -12.02 2.30
C ALA A 59 -10.67 -11.22 1.89
N ALA A 60 -10.70 -9.92 2.17
CA ALA A 60 -11.79 -9.02 1.77
C ALA A 60 -12.04 -9.03 0.26
N SER A 61 -11.00 -9.07 -0.57
CA SER A 61 -11.16 -9.24 -2.03
C SER A 61 -11.62 -10.64 -2.41
N CYS A 62 -11.09 -11.71 -1.81
CA CYS A 62 -11.58 -13.07 -2.10
C CYS A 62 -13.09 -13.25 -1.84
N MET A 63 -13.75 -12.36 -1.09
CA MET A 63 -15.20 -12.33 -0.89
C MET A 63 -16.01 -11.74 -2.07
N GLY A 64 -15.38 -11.03 -3.01
CA GLY A 64 -16.01 -10.55 -4.25
C GLY A 64 -17.11 -9.48 -4.13
N THR A 65 -17.75 -9.14 -5.26
CA THR A 65 -18.73 -8.04 -5.40
C THR A 65 -20.07 -8.26 -4.74
N ASP A 66 -20.47 -9.51 -4.60
CA ASP A 66 -21.82 -9.91 -4.22
C ASP A 66 -21.92 -10.37 -2.76
N SER A 67 -20.88 -10.09 -1.98
CA SER A 67 -20.86 -10.23 -0.53
C SER A 67 -20.92 -8.88 0.19
N GLY A 68 -21.39 -8.94 1.44
CA GLY A 68 -21.44 -7.80 2.35
C GLY A 68 -22.07 -8.18 3.69
N ILE A 69 -21.91 -7.31 4.68
CA ILE A 69 -22.55 -7.43 5.99
C ILE A 69 -23.78 -6.52 6.06
N GLN A 70 -24.93 -7.07 6.43
CA GLN A 70 -26.15 -6.32 6.71
C GLN A 70 -26.21 -6.00 8.21
N LEU A 71 -26.04 -4.72 8.55
CA LEU A 71 -26.09 -4.21 9.92
C LEU A 71 -27.53 -3.83 10.32
N THR A 72 -28.28 -3.25 9.39
CA THR A 72 -29.72 -2.96 9.52
C THR A 72 -30.44 -3.25 8.19
N THR A 73 -31.76 -3.11 8.14
CA THR A 73 -32.54 -3.23 6.89
C THR A 73 -32.10 -2.26 5.79
N HIS A 74 -31.51 -1.12 6.16
CA HIS A 74 -31.09 -0.05 5.24
C HIS A 74 -29.58 0.20 5.23
N TRP A 75 -28.81 -0.49 6.09
CA TRP A 75 -27.36 -0.34 6.19
C TRP A 75 -26.67 -1.66 5.89
N GLN A 76 -25.98 -1.69 4.74
CA GLN A 76 -25.10 -2.77 4.31
C GLN A 76 -23.69 -2.21 4.08
N GLU A 77 -22.67 -2.88 4.61
CA GLU A 77 -21.27 -2.53 4.37
C GLU A 77 -20.60 -3.58 3.46
N PRO A 78 -19.75 -3.14 2.51
CA PRO A 78 -18.99 -4.04 1.65
C PRO A 78 -17.71 -4.55 2.34
N PRO A 79 -17.15 -5.70 1.95
CA PRO A 79 -15.80 -6.12 2.37
C PRO A 79 -14.73 -5.28 1.64
N VAL A 80 -14.65 -3.99 1.97
CA VAL A 80 -13.63 -3.08 1.46
C VAL A 80 -12.80 -2.52 2.62
N VAL A 81 -11.56 -2.98 2.70
CA VAL A 81 -10.58 -2.62 3.73
C VAL A 81 -9.22 -2.45 3.07
N TRP A 82 -8.67 -1.24 3.12
CA TRP A 82 -7.32 -0.96 2.63
C TRP A 82 -6.35 -0.95 3.81
N THR A 83 -5.19 -1.57 3.65
CA THR A 83 -4.20 -1.75 4.72
C THR A 83 -2.86 -1.19 4.32
N MET A 84 -2.18 -0.56 5.28
CA MET A 84 -0.83 -0.05 5.11
C MET A 84 0.08 -0.45 6.26
N VAL A 85 1.04 -1.33 6.00
CA VAL A 85 2.11 -1.67 6.94
C VAL A 85 3.30 -0.78 6.66
N ILE A 86 3.68 0.04 7.64
CA ILE A 86 4.91 0.84 7.61
C ILE A 86 6.01 0.04 8.30
N THR A 87 7.03 -0.39 7.55
CA THR A 87 8.06 -1.33 8.04
C THR A 87 9.49 -0.93 7.62
N PRO A 88 10.52 -1.07 8.47
CA PRO A 88 11.91 -0.81 8.12
C PRO A 88 12.40 -1.58 6.89
N ARG A 89 13.32 -0.99 6.11
CA ARG A 89 13.85 -1.59 4.87
C ARG A 89 14.50 -2.96 5.06
N SER A 90 15.03 -3.23 6.25
CA SER A 90 15.60 -4.52 6.63
C SER A 90 14.59 -5.67 6.61
N LEU A 91 13.30 -5.38 6.85
CA LEU A 91 12.21 -6.34 6.74
C LEU A 91 11.67 -6.50 5.31
N GLN A 92 11.98 -5.59 4.39
CA GLN A 92 11.66 -5.72 2.96
C GLN A 92 12.56 -6.75 2.24
N ARG A 93 13.40 -7.50 2.97
CA ARG A 93 14.19 -8.62 2.43
C ARG A 93 13.34 -9.84 2.09
N ILE A 94 12.23 -10.03 2.82
CA ILE A 94 11.24 -11.05 2.52
C ILE A 94 10.02 -10.30 2.01
N ASP A 95 9.74 -10.47 0.72
CA ASP A 95 8.72 -9.72 0.01
C ASP A 95 7.33 -10.32 0.31
N VAL A 96 6.78 -9.95 1.48
CA VAL A 96 5.47 -10.44 1.94
C VAL A 96 4.36 -10.10 0.95
N ALA A 97 4.46 -8.94 0.28
CA ALA A 97 3.50 -8.50 -0.72
C ALA A 97 3.53 -9.36 -1.98
N GLU A 98 4.72 -9.63 -2.53
CA GLU A 98 4.89 -10.52 -3.68
C GLU A 98 4.54 -11.97 -3.33
N HIS A 99 4.87 -12.44 -2.12
CA HIS A 99 4.50 -13.77 -1.65
C HIS A 99 2.97 -13.93 -1.58
N LEU A 100 2.26 -12.96 -1.01
CA LEU A 100 0.79 -12.93 -1.00
C LEU A 100 0.21 -12.90 -2.42
N LYS A 101 0.75 -12.05 -3.30
CA LYS A 101 0.35 -11.93 -4.70
C LYS A 101 0.51 -13.26 -5.45
N MET A 102 1.62 -13.96 -5.25
CA MET A 102 1.88 -15.27 -5.84
C MET A 102 0.94 -16.37 -5.31
N GLN A 103 0.65 -16.40 -4.00
CA GLN A 103 -0.30 -17.37 -3.43
C GLN A 103 -1.73 -17.11 -3.90
N LEU A 104 -2.16 -15.85 -4.00
CA LEU A 104 -3.45 -15.46 -4.55
C LEU A 104 -3.59 -15.81 -6.03
N LEU A 105 -2.53 -15.61 -6.83
CA LEU A 105 -2.54 -15.96 -8.25
C LEU A 105 -2.66 -17.48 -8.45
N GLN A 106 -1.95 -18.28 -7.64
CA GLN A 106 -2.09 -19.74 -7.64
C GLN A 106 -3.52 -20.14 -7.23
N ALA A 107 -4.05 -19.56 -6.15
CA ALA A 107 -5.40 -19.84 -5.67
C ALA A 107 -6.50 -19.46 -6.67
N GLN A 108 -6.34 -18.33 -7.38
CA GLN A 108 -7.25 -17.92 -8.44
C GLN A 108 -7.27 -18.95 -9.59
N ASN A 109 -6.10 -19.39 -10.04
CA ASN A 109 -5.99 -20.40 -11.10
C ASN A 109 -6.60 -21.75 -10.66
N GLU A 110 -6.37 -22.17 -9.42
CA GLU A 110 -6.93 -23.43 -8.89
C GLU A 110 -8.46 -23.38 -8.72
N ALA A 111 -9.00 -22.26 -8.24
CA ALA A 111 -10.44 -22.05 -8.14
C ALA A 111 -11.12 -22.02 -9.53
N TRP A 112 -10.42 -21.51 -10.55
CA TRP A 112 -10.91 -21.41 -11.93
C TRP A 112 -10.99 -22.77 -12.64
N VAL A 113 -9.98 -23.63 -12.51
CA VAL A 113 -9.91 -24.96 -13.18
C VAL A 113 -11.05 -25.91 -12.78
N LEU A 114 -11.75 -25.64 -11.68
CA LEU A 114 -12.86 -26.46 -11.19
C LEU A 114 -14.24 -26.06 -11.76
N GLY A 115 -14.36 -24.92 -12.44
CA GLY A 115 -15.57 -24.50 -13.14
C GLY A 115 -15.66 -25.12 -14.55
N LYS A 116 -16.41 -26.21 -14.70
CA LYS A 116 -16.47 -27.03 -15.94
C LYS A 116 -17.42 -26.53 -17.05
N ASP A 117 -17.83 -25.27 -17.06
CA ASP A 117 -18.69 -24.72 -18.13
C ASP A 117 -17.87 -24.06 -19.24
N GLU A 118 -17.57 -24.83 -20.29
CA GLU A 118 -16.82 -24.38 -21.47
C GLU A 118 -17.48 -23.25 -22.26
N ASP A 119 -18.77 -22.97 -22.03
CA ASP A 119 -19.54 -21.93 -22.71
C ASP A 119 -19.56 -20.59 -21.94
N THR A 120 -19.02 -20.53 -20.71
CA THR A 120 -18.81 -19.28 -19.97
C THR A 120 -17.36 -18.77 -20.07
N LYS A 121 -16.76 -18.93 -21.26
CA LYS A 121 -15.39 -18.48 -21.58
C LYS A 121 -15.17 -16.96 -21.43
N ASP A 122 -16.23 -16.16 -21.38
CA ASP A 122 -16.14 -14.71 -21.26
C ASP A 122 -16.04 -14.20 -19.82
N HIS A 123 -14.85 -13.72 -19.50
CA HIS A 123 -14.56 -12.76 -18.43
C HIS A 123 -14.63 -13.31 -16.99
N LEU A 124 -13.92 -14.38 -16.63
CA LEU A 124 -13.63 -14.73 -15.21
C LEU A 124 -12.43 -13.95 -14.62
N LYS A 125 -12.48 -12.63 -14.78
CA LYS A 125 -12.12 -11.59 -13.79
C LYS A 125 -10.80 -11.81 -13.03
N LYS A 126 -9.66 -11.58 -13.71
CA LYS A 126 -8.38 -11.25 -13.06
C LYS A 126 -8.59 -10.00 -12.18
N PHE A 127 -8.86 -10.20 -10.90
CA PHE A 127 -9.07 -9.12 -9.93
C PHE A 127 -7.75 -8.64 -9.31
N LEU A 128 -6.69 -9.46 -9.38
CA LEU A 128 -5.32 -9.04 -9.07
C LEU A 128 -4.80 -8.12 -10.18
N PHE A 129 -4.28 -6.96 -9.81
CA PHE A 129 -3.79 -5.98 -10.77
C PHE A 129 -2.68 -5.09 -10.20
N ASP A 130 -1.72 -4.74 -11.06
CA ASP A 130 -0.81 -3.63 -10.86
C ASP A 130 -1.35 -2.43 -11.66
N ILE A 131 -1.47 -1.26 -11.02
CA ILE A 131 -2.09 -0.08 -11.64
C ILE A 131 -1.02 0.80 -12.28
N PHE A 132 -1.33 1.41 -13.42
CA PHE A 132 -0.52 2.49 -14.00
C PHE A 132 -1.33 3.77 -14.30
N THR A 133 -2.66 3.72 -14.44
CA THR A 133 -3.56 4.91 -14.52
C THR A 133 -4.98 4.66 -13.97
N LEU A 134 -5.75 5.72 -13.73
CA LEU A 134 -7.19 5.63 -13.44
C LEU A 134 -7.99 4.97 -14.58
N SER A 135 -7.66 5.26 -15.84
CA SER A 135 -8.32 4.63 -17.00
C SER A 135 -8.11 3.11 -17.06
N GLN A 136 -6.91 2.62 -16.71
CA GLN A 136 -6.65 1.19 -16.61
C GLN A 136 -7.36 0.55 -15.42
N LEU A 137 -7.46 1.25 -14.28
CA LEU A 137 -8.30 0.81 -13.17
C LEU A 137 -9.76 0.70 -13.64
N GLN A 138 -10.27 1.66 -14.40
CA GLN A 138 -11.61 1.64 -14.98
C GLN A 138 -11.84 0.43 -15.91
N ASP A 139 -10.94 0.20 -16.87
CA ASP A 139 -11.02 -0.93 -17.80
C ASP A 139 -10.91 -2.28 -17.10
N MET A 140 -10.00 -2.40 -16.12
CA MET A 140 -9.88 -3.58 -15.27
C MET A 140 -11.17 -3.82 -14.49
N LEU A 141 -11.73 -2.79 -13.83
CA LEU A 141 -12.99 -2.92 -13.10
C LEU A 141 -14.17 -3.29 -14.01
N LYS A 142 -14.21 -2.79 -15.24
CA LYS A 142 -15.21 -3.22 -16.24
C LYS A 142 -15.06 -4.72 -16.55
N LEU A 143 -13.83 -5.18 -16.83
CA LEU A 143 -13.53 -6.60 -17.03
C LEU A 143 -13.78 -7.45 -15.76
N SER A 144 -13.74 -6.84 -14.57
CA SER A 144 -13.82 -7.54 -13.28
C SER A 144 -15.11 -7.29 -12.47
N ASN A 145 -16.18 -6.76 -13.07
CA ASN A 145 -17.45 -6.47 -12.38
C ASN A 145 -17.36 -5.42 -11.25
N GLY A 146 -16.29 -4.63 -11.22
CA GLY A 146 -15.97 -3.74 -10.10
C GLY A 146 -15.12 -4.40 -9.01
N HIS A 147 -14.58 -5.61 -9.20
CA HIS A 147 -13.72 -6.29 -8.23
C HIS A 147 -12.22 -6.04 -8.48
N GLY A 148 -11.47 -5.56 -7.49
CA GLY A 148 -10.02 -5.41 -7.58
C GLY A 148 -9.28 -5.68 -6.27
N LEU A 149 -8.05 -6.20 -6.39
CA LEU A 149 -7.03 -6.23 -5.35
C LEU A 149 -5.68 -5.79 -5.93
N ALA A 150 -5.13 -4.70 -5.39
CA ALA A 150 -3.78 -4.26 -5.68
C ALA A 150 -2.89 -4.47 -4.45
N ILE A 151 -1.70 -5.05 -4.66
CA ILE A 151 -0.73 -5.35 -3.60
C ILE A 151 0.60 -4.68 -3.93
N TYR A 152 1.09 -3.79 -3.06
CA TYR A 152 2.25 -2.94 -3.34
C TYR A 152 3.33 -2.99 -2.26
N ASN A 153 4.59 -3.00 -2.71
CA ASN A 153 5.80 -2.85 -1.88
C ASN A 153 6.23 -1.40 -1.61
N SER A 154 5.40 -0.43 -1.99
CA SER A 154 5.66 0.99 -1.73
C SER A 154 4.41 1.84 -1.88
N ALA A 155 4.17 2.76 -0.94
CA ALA A 155 3.14 3.80 -1.07
C ALA A 155 3.37 4.70 -2.31
N ARG A 156 4.60 4.77 -2.85
CA ARG A 156 4.87 5.49 -4.11
C ARG A 156 4.19 4.85 -5.33
N ALA A 157 3.91 3.54 -5.29
CA ALA A 157 3.23 2.83 -6.38
C ALA A 157 1.75 3.23 -6.51
N LEU A 158 1.11 3.68 -5.42
CA LEU A 158 -0.22 4.27 -5.50
C LEU A 158 -0.16 5.69 -6.13
N HIS A 159 0.85 6.48 -5.76
CA HIS A 159 0.98 7.87 -6.19
C HIS A 159 1.24 8.07 -7.68
N LYS A 160 2.10 7.25 -8.30
CA LYS A 160 2.44 7.43 -9.72
C LYS A 160 1.20 7.39 -10.65
N ASN A 161 0.08 6.87 -10.17
CA ASN A 161 -0.95 6.28 -11.01
C ASN A 161 -2.41 6.73 -10.73
N LEU A 162 -2.73 7.39 -9.60
CA LEU A 162 -4.13 7.57 -9.13
C LEU A 162 -4.42 8.83 -8.26
N LEU A 163 -3.56 9.86 -8.26
CA LEU A 163 -3.66 10.97 -7.29
C LEU A 163 -3.60 12.39 -7.89
N GLN A 164 -4.20 12.59 -9.06
CA GLN A 164 -4.66 13.93 -9.44
C GLN A 164 -5.87 14.35 -8.58
N PRO A 165 -6.15 15.65 -8.38
CA PRO A 165 -7.22 16.10 -7.50
C PRO A 165 -8.61 15.54 -7.82
N GLU A 166 -8.93 15.41 -9.11
CA GLU A 166 -10.20 14.86 -9.61
C GLU A 166 -10.35 13.34 -9.37
N GLU A 167 -9.24 12.63 -9.13
CA GLU A 167 -9.21 11.17 -8.93
C GLU A 167 -9.41 10.78 -7.46
N ALA A 168 -9.14 11.69 -6.52
CA ALA A 168 -9.25 11.43 -5.08
C ALA A 168 -10.69 11.11 -4.64
N ASP A 169 -11.69 11.82 -5.19
CA ASP A 169 -13.11 11.54 -4.95
C ASP A 169 -13.53 10.16 -5.46
N ILE A 170 -12.97 9.71 -6.58
CA ILE A 170 -13.21 8.37 -7.12
C ILE A 170 -12.62 7.33 -6.16
N MET A 171 -11.41 7.56 -5.65
CA MET A 171 -10.78 6.68 -4.66
C MET A 171 -11.60 6.60 -3.36
N LEU A 172 -12.17 7.71 -2.87
CA LEU A 172 -13.09 7.72 -1.72
C LEU A 172 -14.38 6.93 -1.99
N ARG A 173 -14.93 7.01 -3.20
CA ARG A 173 -16.11 6.22 -3.61
C ARG A 173 -15.81 4.73 -3.71
N LEU A 174 -14.66 4.35 -4.27
CA LEU A 174 -14.19 2.96 -4.36
C LEU A 174 -13.92 2.38 -2.97
N HIS A 175 -13.32 3.14 -2.06
CA HIS A 175 -13.16 2.76 -0.65
C HIS A 175 -14.53 2.53 0.03
N SER A 176 -15.53 3.34 -0.31
CA SER A 176 -16.90 3.19 0.19
C SER A 176 -17.68 2.06 -0.50
N GLY A 177 -17.10 1.39 -1.51
CA GLY A 177 -17.73 0.35 -2.32
C GLY A 177 -18.93 0.83 -3.14
N LEU A 178 -19.02 2.14 -3.38
CA LEU A 178 -20.11 2.80 -4.09
C LEU A 178 -20.02 2.60 -5.60
N SER A 179 -21.12 2.85 -6.30
CA SER A 179 -21.17 2.80 -7.76
C SER A 179 -20.26 3.88 -8.38
N TRP A 180 -19.51 3.49 -9.42
CA TRP A 180 -18.71 4.41 -10.24
C TRP A 180 -19.37 4.56 -11.62
N PHE A 181 -19.76 5.79 -11.92
CA PHE A 181 -20.29 6.20 -13.21
C PHE A 181 -19.22 7.01 -13.93
N SER A 182 -18.95 6.67 -15.19
CA SER A 182 -18.12 7.45 -16.10
C SER A 182 -18.96 7.72 -17.33
N ASP A 183 -19.29 8.99 -17.55
CA ASP A 183 -20.00 9.42 -18.75
C ASP A 183 -19.04 10.22 -19.64
N SER A 184 -18.66 9.63 -20.77
CA SER A 184 -17.88 10.28 -21.81
C SER A 184 -18.75 10.41 -23.06
N ARG A 185 -18.48 11.40 -23.91
CA ARG A 185 -19.26 11.65 -25.14
C ARG A 185 -19.35 10.45 -26.11
N ILE A 186 -18.53 9.42 -25.90
CA ILE A 186 -18.40 8.23 -26.75
C ILE A 186 -18.81 6.95 -25.99
N THR A 187 -18.63 6.89 -24.67
CA THR A 187 -18.99 5.71 -23.86
C THR A 187 -19.55 6.10 -22.50
N ARG A 188 -20.70 5.50 -22.16
CA ARG A 188 -21.28 5.53 -20.81
C ARG A 188 -20.98 4.20 -20.12
N MET A 189 -20.21 4.25 -19.04
CA MET A 189 -19.88 3.09 -18.23
C MET A 189 -20.48 3.24 -16.82
N THR A 190 -21.11 2.17 -16.33
CA THR A 190 -21.69 2.12 -14.98
C THR A 190 -21.23 0.85 -14.27
N LEU A 191 -20.43 1.01 -13.21
CA LEU A 191 -20.09 -0.05 -12.27
C LEU A 191 -21.02 0.08 -11.08
N THR A 192 -22.00 -0.81 -10.95
CA THR A 192 -23.06 -0.71 -9.94
C THR A 192 -22.60 -1.08 -8.54
N LYS A 193 -21.64 -2.01 -8.42
CA LYS A 193 -20.96 -2.40 -7.17
C LYS A 193 -19.46 -2.30 -7.40
N THR A 194 -18.72 -1.73 -6.45
CA THR A 194 -17.24 -1.76 -6.50
C THR A 194 -16.68 -2.37 -5.22
N ARG A 195 -15.63 -3.17 -5.35
CA ARG A 195 -14.88 -3.81 -4.27
C ARG A 195 -13.41 -3.75 -4.63
N VAL A 196 -12.79 -2.60 -4.37
CA VAL A 196 -11.37 -2.40 -4.66
C VAL A 196 -10.63 -2.37 -3.34
N ASN A 197 -9.70 -3.30 -3.13
CA ASN A 197 -8.84 -3.33 -1.95
C ASN A 197 -7.38 -3.03 -2.31
N PHE A 198 -6.68 -2.42 -1.36
CA PHE A 198 -5.26 -2.13 -1.45
C PHE A 198 -4.53 -2.68 -0.23
N ALA A 199 -3.52 -3.53 -0.46
CA ALA A 199 -2.59 -3.97 0.56
C ALA A 199 -1.21 -3.35 0.28
N ILE A 200 -0.74 -2.46 1.15
CA ILE A 200 0.52 -1.73 0.94
C ILE A 200 1.51 -2.03 2.06
N VAL A 201 2.65 -2.62 1.73
CA VAL A 201 3.81 -2.75 2.62
C VAL A 201 4.82 -1.69 2.19
N SER A 202 5.24 -0.77 3.08
CA SER A 202 6.06 0.37 2.66
C SER A 202 7.09 0.81 3.70
N SER A 203 8.25 1.29 3.23
CA SER A 203 9.25 1.88 4.13
C SER A 203 8.83 3.27 4.65
N PRO A 204 9.20 3.65 5.89
CA PRO A 204 8.93 4.99 6.43
C PRO A 204 9.30 6.13 5.48
N ASN A 205 10.45 6.05 4.81
CA ASN A 205 10.91 7.07 3.86
C ASN A 205 10.05 7.14 2.59
N ALA A 206 9.45 6.02 2.16
CA ALA A 206 8.54 6.00 1.03
C ALA A 206 7.20 6.63 1.40
N VAL A 207 6.62 6.28 2.56
CA VAL A 207 5.38 6.88 3.08
C VAL A 207 5.53 8.38 3.29
N LEU A 208 6.63 8.81 3.93
CA LEU A 208 6.94 10.24 4.13
C LEU A 208 6.95 11.01 2.80
N GLN A 209 7.66 10.49 1.79
CA GLN A 209 7.75 11.15 0.50
C GLN A 209 6.42 11.23 -0.23
N THR A 210 5.56 10.20 -0.11
CA THR A 210 4.20 10.28 -0.64
C THR A 210 3.34 11.28 0.15
N LEU A 211 3.48 11.36 1.48
CA LEU A 211 2.78 12.36 2.31
C LEU A 211 3.19 13.81 2.01
N THR A 212 4.46 14.06 1.64
CA THR A 212 4.95 15.41 1.34
C THR A 212 4.92 15.79 -0.13
N GLY A 213 5.01 14.80 -1.03
CA GLY A 213 5.17 15.01 -2.47
C GLY A 213 3.88 14.87 -3.28
N THR A 214 2.76 14.50 -2.64
CA THR A 214 1.50 14.20 -3.32
C THR A 214 0.34 14.98 -2.71
N PRO A 215 -0.34 15.87 -3.46
CA PRO A 215 -1.59 16.46 -2.99
C PRO A 215 -2.62 15.35 -2.74
N ASN A 216 -3.45 15.52 -1.71
CA ASN A 216 -4.57 14.63 -1.35
C ASN A 216 -4.22 13.19 -0.89
N PHE A 217 -2.99 12.68 -1.08
CA PHE A 217 -2.59 11.40 -0.48
C PHE A 217 -2.75 11.39 1.04
N GLN A 218 -2.47 12.52 1.68
CA GLN A 218 -2.66 12.70 3.12
C GLN A 218 -4.11 12.41 3.54
N GLU A 219 -5.10 12.75 2.72
CA GLU A 219 -6.50 12.49 3.02
C GLU A 219 -6.82 10.98 2.90
N LEU A 220 -6.47 10.33 1.79
CA LEU A 220 -6.67 8.88 1.67
C LEU A 220 -5.91 8.10 2.74
N PHE A 221 -4.69 8.51 3.09
CA PHE A 221 -3.89 7.91 4.16
C PHE A 221 -4.60 7.99 5.52
N HIS A 222 -5.21 9.13 5.87
CA HIS A 222 -5.92 9.30 7.14
C HIS A 222 -7.33 8.72 7.15
N HIS A 223 -8.02 8.68 6.02
CA HIS A 223 -9.43 8.27 5.94
C HIS A 223 -9.64 6.83 5.46
N CYS A 224 -8.81 6.32 4.53
CA CYS A 224 -9.06 5.05 3.83
C CYS A 224 -8.12 3.90 4.21
N PHE A 225 -6.96 4.17 4.82
CA PHE A 225 -6.01 3.11 5.19
C PHE A 225 -6.04 2.77 6.68
N LEU A 226 -6.16 1.46 6.98
CA LEU A 226 -5.79 0.89 8.27
C LEU A 226 -4.26 0.82 8.34
N THR A 227 -3.66 1.81 8.99
CA THR A 227 -2.19 1.94 9.09
C THR A 227 -1.66 1.31 10.37
N THR A 228 -0.67 0.43 10.25
CA THR A 228 0.10 -0.11 11.38
C THR A 228 1.59 0.10 11.15
N CYS A 229 2.36 0.28 12.22
CA CYS A 229 3.82 0.35 12.19
C CYS A 229 4.42 -0.95 12.75
N SER A 230 5.27 -1.60 11.96
CA SER A 230 6.03 -2.78 12.35
C SER A 230 7.45 -2.40 12.76
N GLU A 231 7.86 -2.92 13.91
CA GLU A 231 9.22 -2.89 14.42
C GLU A 231 10.18 -3.71 13.56
N GLU A 232 11.48 -3.41 13.67
CA GLU A 232 12.54 -4.17 12.99
C GLU A 232 12.73 -5.54 13.65
N TYR A 233 12.55 -6.62 12.88
CA TYR A 233 12.58 -7.99 13.40
C TYR A 233 13.72 -8.79 12.73
N HIS A 234 14.77 -9.06 13.49
CA HIS A 234 15.94 -9.79 13.02
C HIS A 234 15.82 -11.29 13.30
N VAL A 235 15.16 -12.00 12.39
CA VAL A 235 15.04 -13.46 12.46
C VAL A 235 16.39 -14.10 12.10
N LYS A 236 16.92 -14.94 12.99
CA LYS A 236 18.07 -15.80 12.68
C LYS A 236 17.60 -16.92 11.76
N PHE A 237 18.43 -17.34 10.80
CA PHE A 237 18.06 -18.39 9.84
C PHE A 237 17.49 -19.66 10.51
N ALA A 238 18.11 -20.11 11.62
CA ALA A 238 17.64 -21.26 12.41
C ALA A 238 16.32 -21.07 13.19
N GLN A 239 15.68 -19.90 13.09
CA GLN A 239 14.34 -19.60 13.62
C GLN A 239 13.27 -19.53 12.53
N ILE A 240 13.67 -19.56 11.25
CA ILE A 240 12.75 -19.68 10.13
C ILE A 240 12.26 -21.14 10.11
N SER A 241 10.94 -21.34 10.09
CA SER A 241 10.35 -22.67 10.06
C SER A 241 10.45 -23.28 8.67
N ASP A 242 11.17 -24.40 8.54
CA ASP A 242 11.17 -25.23 7.30
C ASP A 242 9.79 -25.86 7.03
N LYS A 243 8.88 -25.89 8.03
CA LYS A 243 7.47 -26.24 7.82
C LYS A 243 6.79 -25.06 7.14
N SER A 244 6.77 -25.11 5.81
CA SER A 244 6.02 -24.21 4.95
C SER A 244 4.52 -24.49 5.08
N ASP A 245 3.81 -23.64 5.83
CA ASP A 245 2.33 -23.57 5.82
C ASP A 245 1.79 -22.98 4.49
N THR A 246 2.62 -22.81 3.46
CA THR A 246 2.29 -22.18 2.17
C THR A 246 1.06 -22.80 1.51
N ASP A 247 0.95 -24.13 1.52
CA ASP A 247 -0.23 -24.83 0.97
C ASP A 247 -1.51 -24.47 1.71
N LYS A 248 -1.44 -24.24 3.04
CA LYS A 248 -2.59 -23.82 3.85
C LYS A 248 -3.03 -22.39 3.51
N LEU A 249 -2.10 -21.46 3.23
CA LEU A 249 -2.49 -20.12 2.76
C LEU A 249 -3.16 -20.19 1.38
N ARG A 250 -2.64 -20.99 0.46
CA ARG A 250 -3.30 -21.23 -0.84
C ARG A 250 -4.70 -21.81 -0.62
N GLU A 251 -4.84 -22.83 0.23
CA GLU A 251 -6.12 -23.48 0.56
C GLU A 251 -7.14 -22.49 1.17
N ILE A 252 -6.70 -21.56 2.03
CA ILE A 252 -7.53 -20.47 2.58
C ILE A 252 -8.07 -19.59 1.44
N PHE A 253 -7.21 -19.10 0.53
CA PHE A 253 -7.65 -18.27 -0.58
C PHE A 253 -8.55 -19.01 -1.57
N VAL A 254 -8.23 -20.27 -1.89
CA VAL A 254 -9.06 -21.14 -2.74
C VAL A 254 -10.44 -21.35 -2.10
N SER A 255 -10.50 -21.57 -0.79
CA SER A 255 -11.75 -21.79 -0.07
C SER A 255 -12.60 -20.52 0.03
N LEU A 256 -11.97 -19.36 0.27
CA LEU A 256 -12.64 -18.05 0.23
C LEU A 256 -13.27 -17.78 -1.14
N LEU A 257 -12.52 -18.00 -2.22
CA LEU A 257 -12.99 -17.81 -3.59
C LEU A 257 -14.13 -18.79 -3.92
N LYS A 258 -13.98 -20.09 -3.62
CA LYS A 258 -15.03 -21.10 -3.85
C LYS A 258 -16.33 -20.75 -3.11
N LEU A 259 -16.24 -20.31 -1.85
CA LEU A 259 -17.41 -19.93 -1.05
C LEU A 259 -18.21 -18.79 -1.72
N HIS A 260 -17.53 -17.75 -2.19
CA HIS A 260 -18.18 -16.52 -2.68
C HIS A 260 -18.44 -16.49 -4.19
N CYS A 261 -17.75 -17.31 -4.98
CA CYS A 261 -18.00 -17.41 -6.43
C CYS A 261 -19.05 -18.47 -6.80
N SER A 262 -19.19 -19.56 -6.03
CA SER A 262 -20.07 -20.68 -6.41
C SER A 262 -21.48 -20.64 -5.81
N GLY A 263 -21.74 -19.79 -4.81
CA GLY A 263 -22.98 -19.80 -4.01
C GLY A 263 -24.01 -18.70 -4.31
N GLY A 264 -23.71 -17.77 -5.24
CA GLY A 264 -24.50 -16.55 -5.41
C GLY A 264 -24.22 -15.50 -4.31
N PRO A 265 -25.04 -14.43 -4.21
CA PRO A 265 -24.79 -13.34 -3.26
C PRO A 265 -24.89 -13.77 -1.79
N ILE A 266 -23.85 -13.51 -0.99
CA ILE A 266 -23.79 -13.88 0.43
C ILE A 266 -23.95 -12.64 1.32
N THR A 267 -25.02 -12.59 2.11
CA THR A 267 -25.28 -11.52 3.07
C THR A 267 -25.04 -12.00 4.50
N TYR A 268 -23.93 -11.56 5.09
CA TYR A 268 -23.61 -11.81 6.49
C TYR A 268 -24.47 -10.94 7.41
N LYS A 269 -24.82 -11.44 8.59
CA LYS A 269 -25.67 -10.73 9.57
C LYS A 269 -25.08 -10.85 10.96
N LEU A 270 -25.29 -9.85 11.80
CA LEU A 270 -24.95 -9.96 13.22
C LEU A 270 -26.00 -10.83 13.93
N SER A 271 -25.55 -11.75 14.79
CA SER A 271 -26.41 -12.39 15.79
C SER A 271 -27.05 -11.38 16.73
N ALA A 272 -28.10 -11.77 17.47
CA ALA A 272 -28.77 -10.88 18.43
C ALA A 272 -27.78 -10.26 19.45
N GLU A 273 -26.92 -11.09 20.06
CA GLU A 273 -25.87 -10.64 20.99
C GLU A 273 -24.82 -9.76 20.28
N ALA A 274 -24.38 -10.16 19.07
CA ALA A 274 -23.42 -9.38 18.31
C ALA A 274 -23.95 -8.00 17.91
N LYS A 275 -25.24 -7.90 17.61
CA LYS A 275 -25.92 -6.65 17.27
C LYS A 275 -26.00 -5.71 18.47
N GLU A 276 -26.27 -6.25 19.66
CA GLU A 276 -26.25 -5.47 20.90
C GLU A 276 -24.85 -4.91 21.18
N LYS A 277 -23.81 -5.76 21.17
CA LYS A 277 -22.42 -5.31 21.36
C LYS A 277 -21.96 -4.34 20.28
N PHE A 278 -22.36 -4.58 19.02
CA PHE A 278 -22.06 -3.67 17.91
C PHE A 278 -22.64 -2.28 18.17
N SER A 279 -23.89 -2.17 18.62
CA SER A 279 -24.49 -0.88 18.97
C SER A 279 -23.72 -0.19 20.10
N GLN A 280 -23.47 -0.91 21.21
CA GLN A 280 -22.72 -0.37 22.36
C GLN A 280 -21.34 0.17 21.94
N ILE A 281 -20.58 -0.59 21.14
CA ILE A 281 -19.25 -0.20 20.65
C ILE A 281 -19.34 0.96 19.64
N HIS A 282 -20.31 0.94 18.74
CA HIS A 282 -20.52 2.00 17.76
C HIS A 282 -20.86 3.34 18.44
N ASP A 283 -21.71 3.30 19.48
CA ASP A 283 -22.10 4.47 20.26
C ASP A 283 -20.92 4.97 21.12
N GLU A 284 -20.14 4.07 21.75
CA GLU A 284 -18.88 4.40 22.46
C GLU A 284 -17.89 5.14 21.54
N LEU A 285 -17.66 4.61 20.33
CA LEU A 285 -16.78 5.22 19.33
C LEU A 285 -17.34 6.55 18.81
N THR A 286 -18.65 6.66 18.64
CA THR A 286 -19.33 7.88 18.19
C THR A 286 -19.20 9.00 19.22
N ASP A 287 -19.39 8.70 20.50
CA ASP A 287 -19.25 9.68 21.57
C ASP A 287 -17.79 10.06 21.82
N LYS A 288 -16.85 9.11 21.71
CA LYS A 288 -15.41 9.43 21.65
C LYS A 288 -15.08 10.35 20.48
N ALA A 289 -15.63 10.11 19.28
CA ALA A 289 -15.45 10.99 18.13
C ALA A 289 -15.97 12.42 18.39
N LYS A 290 -17.17 12.57 18.97
CA LYS A 290 -17.74 13.87 19.36
C LYS A 290 -16.89 14.60 20.41
N GLN A 291 -16.43 13.89 21.45
CA GLN A 291 -15.55 14.46 22.48
C GLN A 291 -14.21 14.92 21.89
N MET A 292 -13.63 14.12 20.99
CA MET A 292 -12.33 14.37 20.36
C MET A 292 -12.39 15.36 19.20
N ALA A 293 -13.57 15.68 18.67
CA ALA A 293 -13.76 16.76 17.69
C ALA A 293 -13.29 18.12 18.23
N ARG A 294 -13.53 18.39 19.52
CA ARG A 294 -13.04 19.59 20.24
C ARG A 294 -11.51 19.68 20.33
N LYS A 295 -10.79 18.57 20.07
CA LYS A 295 -9.32 18.47 20.14
C LYS A 295 -8.68 18.23 18.76
N SER A 296 -9.36 18.57 17.66
CA SER A 296 -8.95 18.29 16.26
C SER A 296 -8.77 16.80 15.88
N ALA A 297 -9.08 15.87 16.78
CA ALA A 297 -8.84 14.44 16.62
C ALA A 297 -10.03 13.65 16.05
N HIS A 298 -11.11 14.31 15.62
CA HIS A 298 -12.24 13.66 14.93
C HIS A 298 -11.79 12.83 13.72
N LYS A 299 -10.77 13.30 12.99
CA LYS A 299 -10.18 12.62 11.81
C LYS A 299 -9.63 11.22 12.11
N VAL A 300 -9.32 10.93 13.37
CA VAL A 300 -8.85 9.61 13.79
C VAL A 300 -10.03 8.63 13.94
N TYR A 301 -11.10 9.07 14.62
CA TYR A 301 -12.21 8.23 15.06
C TYR A 301 -13.33 8.10 14.02
N GLN A 302 -13.66 9.15 13.26
CA GLN A 302 -14.76 9.10 12.30
C GLN A 302 -14.58 7.97 11.25
N PRO A 303 -13.39 7.74 10.66
CA PRO A 303 -13.23 6.63 9.73
C PRO A 303 -13.31 5.26 10.41
N ALA A 304 -12.98 5.16 11.71
CA ALA A 304 -12.98 3.90 12.46
C ALA A 304 -14.39 3.27 12.55
N LEU A 305 -15.44 4.10 12.63
CA LEU A 305 -16.84 3.66 12.67
C LEU A 305 -17.22 2.78 11.46
N ALA A 306 -16.81 3.18 10.26
CA ALA A 306 -17.12 2.46 9.02
C ALA A 306 -16.45 1.07 8.95
N TYR A 307 -15.32 0.88 9.64
CA TYR A 307 -14.60 -0.39 9.62
C TYR A 307 -15.13 -1.45 10.58
N LEU A 308 -15.91 -1.08 11.62
CA LEU A 308 -16.35 -2.05 12.63
C LEU A 308 -17.13 -3.21 11.99
N GLY A 309 -18.09 -2.90 11.11
CA GLY A 309 -18.86 -3.91 10.38
C GLY A 309 -18.00 -4.71 9.41
N ARG A 310 -17.15 -4.02 8.64
CA ARG A 310 -16.28 -4.63 7.61
C ARG A 310 -15.28 -5.61 8.22
N LEU A 311 -14.60 -5.20 9.29
CA LEU A 311 -13.65 -6.04 10.02
C LEU A 311 -14.35 -7.20 10.72
N SER A 312 -15.51 -6.99 11.34
CA SER A 312 -16.30 -8.09 11.92
C SER A 312 -16.66 -9.15 10.86
N CYS A 313 -17.03 -8.72 9.65
CA CYS A 313 -17.31 -9.59 8.53
C CYS A 313 -16.08 -10.36 8.05
N ILE A 314 -14.97 -9.67 7.78
CA ILE A 314 -13.72 -10.28 7.28
C ILE A 314 -13.12 -11.25 8.29
N LEU A 315 -13.10 -10.89 9.59
CA LEU A 315 -12.60 -11.75 10.65
C LEU A 315 -13.46 -13.02 10.81
N HIS A 316 -14.80 -12.90 10.76
CA HIS A 316 -15.72 -14.04 10.83
C HIS A 316 -15.48 -15.03 9.68
N VAL A 317 -15.40 -14.51 8.46
CA VAL A 317 -15.20 -15.31 7.26
C VAL A 317 -13.83 -15.98 7.25
N LEU A 318 -12.77 -15.26 7.68
CA LEU A 318 -11.43 -15.82 7.78
C LEU A 318 -11.33 -16.91 8.86
N ASP A 319 -11.95 -16.71 10.02
CA ASP A 319 -11.99 -17.70 11.12
C ASP A 319 -12.68 -18.98 10.66
N ASN A 320 -13.89 -18.87 10.10
CA ASN A 320 -14.67 -20.00 9.60
C ASN A 320 -13.93 -20.82 8.53
N ILE A 321 -13.17 -20.16 7.65
CA ILE A 321 -12.38 -20.83 6.61
C ILE A 321 -11.18 -21.56 7.21
N ILE A 322 -10.43 -20.93 8.12
CA ILE A 322 -9.29 -21.57 8.79
C ILE A 322 -9.79 -22.74 9.66
N GLU A 323 -10.90 -22.56 10.37
CA GLU A 323 -11.57 -23.62 11.13
C GLU A 323 -12.00 -24.79 10.23
N ALA A 324 -12.65 -24.51 9.10
CA ALA A 324 -13.04 -25.54 8.15
C ALA A 324 -11.85 -26.33 7.60
N ILE A 325 -10.74 -25.66 7.28
CA ILE A 325 -9.51 -26.32 6.81
C ILE A 325 -8.91 -27.17 7.94
N ASN A 326 -8.82 -26.64 9.16
CA ASN A 326 -8.32 -27.37 10.34
C ASN A 326 -9.12 -28.67 10.59
N TYR A 327 -10.46 -28.61 10.47
CA TYR A 327 -11.35 -29.76 10.69
C TYR A 327 -11.74 -30.52 9.41
N LYS A 328 -11.17 -30.17 8.25
CA LYS A 328 -11.47 -30.76 6.93
C LYS A 328 -12.96 -30.74 6.55
N ILE A 329 -13.66 -29.66 6.92
CA ILE A 329 -15.06 -29.43 6.60
C ILE A 329 -15.18 -28.90 5.17
N PRO A 330 -16.02 -29.51 4.29
CA PRO A 330 -16.21 -29.00 2.93
C PRO A 330 -16.76 -27.58 2.90
N VAL A 331 -16.20 -26.71 2.04
CA VAL A 331 -16.59 -25.30 1.88
C VAL A 331 -18.08 -25.11 1.54
N SER A 332 -18.71 -26.08 0.85
CA SER A 332 -20.16 -26.09 0.61
C SER A 332 -21.00 -26.13 1.89
N ARG A 333 -20.41 -26.56 3.02
CA ARG A 333 -20.97 -26.49 4.36
C ARG A 333 -20.46 -25.27 5.15
N LEU A 334 -20.19 -24.14 4.50
CA LEU A 334 -19.95 -22.85 5.19
C LEU A 334 -21.04 -21.80 4.91
N THR A 335 -21.89 -22.01 3.91
CA THR A 335 -23.00 -21.12 3.55
C THR A 335 -24.09 -21.00 4.62
N TRP A 336 -24.13 -21.89 5.62
CA TRP A 336 -25.02 -21.77 6.78
C TRP A 336 -24.45 -20.89 7.89
N ASN A 337 -23.13 -20.63 7.93
CA ASN A 337 -22.47 -19.86 8.97
C ASN A 337 -22.33 -18.37 8.58
N VAL A 338 -23.44 -17.76 8.16
CA VAL A 338 -23.52 -16.34 7.79
C VAL A 338 -23.78 -15.40 8.99
N GLU A 339 -23.99 -15.97 10.17
CA GLU A 339 -24.30 -15.24 11.40
C GLU A 339 -23.03 -14.97 12.22
N ILE A 340 -22.68 -13.69 12.33
CA ILE A 340 -21.49 -13.21 13.03
C ILE A 340 -21.75 -13.20 14.54
N ASN A 341 -20.87 -13.86 15.28
CA ASN A 341 -20.95 -13.94 16.75
C ASN A 341 -20.41 -12.68 17.44
N ALA A 342 -20.73 -12.53 18.73
CA ALA A 342 -20.40 -11.34 19.50
C ALA A 342 -18.90 -11.23 19.88
N ALA A 343 -18.15 -12.33 19.85
CA ALA A 343 -16.71 -12.33 20.08
C ALA A 343 -15.96 -11.75 18.87
N THR A 344 -16.38 -12.05 17.64
CA THR A 344 -15.78 -11.47 16.43
C THR A 344 -15.97 -9.95 16.35
N VAL A 345 -17.12 -9.43 16.80
CA VAL A 345 -17.34 -7.97 16.93
C VAL A 345 -16.38 -7.36 17.98
N TRP A 346 -16.11 -8.07 19.07
CA TRP A 346 -15.13 -7.64 20.07
C TRP A 346 -13.70 -7.65 19.51
N HIS A 347 -13.28 -8.69 18.78
CA HIS A 347 -11.99 -8.74 18.09
C HIS A 347 -11.82 -7.56 17.10
N ALA A 348 -12.87 -7.24 16.33
CA ALA A 348 -12.87 -6.06 15.44
C ALA A 348 -12.72 -4.73 16.22
N ARG A 349 -13.27 -4.64 17.43
CA ARG A 349 -13.14 -3.47 18.33
C ARG A 349 -11.72 -3.31 18.87
N GLU A 350 -11.07 -4.39 19.30
CA GLU A 350 -9.65 -4.35 19.72
C GLU A 350 -8.73 -3.97 18.56
N LEU A 351 -8.99 -4.53 17.36
CA LEU A 351 -8.24 -4.18 16.14
C LEU A 351 -8.38 -2.69 15.79
N LEU A 352 -9.58 -2.12 15.94
CA LEU A 352 -9.81 -0.70 15.74
C LEU A 352 -9.15 0.16 16.82
N GLY A 353 -9.13 -0.29 18.08
CA GLY A 353 -8.39 0.37 19.16
C GLY A 353 -6.92 0.55 18.80
N HIS A 354 -6.26 -0.53 18.37
CA HIS A 354 -4.87 -0.48 17.89
C HIS A 354 -4.68 0.52 16.74
N ILE A 355 -5.56 0.50 15.72
CA ILE A 355 -5.45 1.41 14.57
C ILE A 355 -5.70 2.88 14.95
N ILE A 356 -6.63 3.15 15.87
CA ILE A 356 -6.87 4.50 16.41
C ILE A 356 -5.61 5.02 17.12
N GLU A 357 -4.95 4.19 17.93
CA GLU A 357 -3.72 4.56 18.62
C GLU A 357 -2.52 4.75 17.67
N GLN A 358 -2.33 3.83 16.71
CA GLN A 358 -1.34 3.96 15.63
C GLN A 358 -1.52 5.29 14.87
N ARG A 359 -2.74 5.57 14.42
CA ARG A 359 -3.08 6.79 13.67
C ARG A 359 -2.88 8.03 14.54
N HIS A 360 -3.29 8.01 15.81
CA HIS A 360 -3.05 9.12 16.74
C HIS A 360 -1.55 9.40 16.95
N ALA A 361 -0.71 8.36 17.06
CA ALA A 361 0.74 8.51 17.14
C ALA A 361 1.36 9.09 15.85
N LEU A 362 0.85 8.71 14.67
CA LEU A 362 1.28 9.22 13.37
C LEU A 362 0.77 10.65 13.05
N MET A 363 -0.34 11.06 13.66
CA MET A 363 -1.00 12.36 13.43
C MET A 363 -0.72 13.43 14.49
N GLU A 364 0.04 13.12 15.55
CA GLU A 364 0.34 14.06 16.65
C GLU A 364 0.83 15.43 16.13
N PRO A 365 0.22 16.56 16.55
CA PRO A 365 0.55 17.88 16.03
C PRO A 365 2.02 18.26 16.24
N THR A 366 2.57 19.02 15.30
CA THR A 366 3.96 19.46 15.33
C THR A 366 4.22 20.34 16.55
N THR A 367 5.29 20.08 17.30
CA THR A 367 5.61 20.83 18.54
C THR A 367 5.86 22.32 18.30
N ILE A 368 6.14 22.73 17.06
CA ILE A 368 6.32 24.13 16.65
C ILE A 368 4.98 24.89 16.64
N ASP A 369 3.88 24.25 16.22
CA ASP A 369 2.55 24.86 16.20
C ASP A 369 2.08 25.22 17.62
N MET A 370 2.37 24.36 18.61
CA MET A 370 2.03 24.62 20.01
C MET A 370 2.77 25.82 20.61
N SER A 371 4.01 26.08 20.18
CA SER A 371 4.74 27.29 20.59
C SER A 371 4.19 28.56 19.92
N GLN A 372 3.75 28.50 18.66
CA GLN A 372 3.20 29.68 17.97
C GLN A 372 1.77 30.01 18.40
N GLN A 373 0.92 29.00 18.65
CA GLN A 373 -0.44 29.22 19.17
C GLN A 373 -0.45 29.87 20.57
N ARG A 374 0.58 29.64 21.40
CA ARG A 374 0.72 30.33 22.69
C ARG A 374 1.08 31.82 22.59
N ILE A 375 1.57 32.29 21.43
CA ILE A 375 2.04 33.68 21.25
C ILE A 375 0.92 34.58 20.69
N GLN A 376 -0.19 34.02 20.19
CA GLN A 376 -1.29 34.77 19.55
C GLN A 376 -2.51 35.03 20.45
N GLN A 377 -2.34 35.07 21.78
CA GLN A 377 -3.35 35.64 22.69
C GLN A 377 -2.79 36.85 23.45
N PRO A 378 -2.82 38.06 22.85
CA PRO A 378 -2.73 39.28 23.63
C PRO A 378 -4.02 39.45 24.44
N THR A 379 -3.92 39.31 25.75
CA THR A 379 -5.06 39.56 26.65
C THR A 379 -5.35 41.06 26.69
N THR A 380 -6.30 41.52 25.87
CA THR A 380 -6.73 42.92 25.89
C THR A 380 -7.57 43.17 27.14
N VAL A 381 -6.91 43.49 28.26
CA VAL A 381 -7.59 43.92 29.48
C VAL A 381 -8.17 45.31 29.24
N GLN A 382 -9.47 45.38 28.93
CA GLN A 382 -10.20 46.65 28.94
C GLN A 382 -10.38 47.10 30.39
N ILE A 383 -9.52 48.03 30.82
CA ILE A 383 -9.75 48.79 32.05
C ILE A 383 -10.84 49.81 31.75
N VAL A 384 -12.03 49.61 32.31
CA VAL A 384 -13.13 50.58 32.27
C VAL A 384 -13.01 51.49 33.47
N ASP A 385 -12.64 52.75 33.22
CA ASP A 385 -12.45 53.75 34.26
C ASP A 385 -13.76 54.50 34.55
N ARG A 386 -14.22 54.48 35.81
CA ARG A 386 -15.22 55.44 36.35
C ARG A 386 -15.23 55.42 37.88
N GLN A 387 -14.58 56.44 38.47
CA GLN A 387 -14.97 57.23 39.65
C GLN A 387 -15.50 56.46 40.91
N ASN A 388 -15.03 56.70 42.15
CA ASN A 388 -14.79 58.02 42.74
C ASN A 388 -14.13 57.95 44.16
N ILE A 389 -13.66 59.11 44.67
CA ILE A 389 -13.39 59.49 46.09
C ILE A 389 -12.04 59.08 46.77
N GLN A 390 -11.20 60.11 46.95
CA GLN A 390 -10.38 60.53 48.13
C GLN A 390 -9.92 59.46 49.17
N ARG A 391 -8.63 59.36 49.58
CA ARG A 391 -7.79 60.40 50.21
C ARG A 391 -6.28 60.05 50.13
N SER A 392 -5.43 61.06 50.31
CA SER A 392 -3.96 61.04 50.36
C SER A 392 -3.43 61.16 51.81
N PRO A 393 -2.11 61.32 52.12
CA PRO A 393 -0.86 61.19 51.32
C PRO A 393 0.27 60.37 52.02
N GLN A 394 1.51 60.50 51.51
CA GLN A 394 2.85 60.24 52.13
C GLN A 394 3.49 58.84 51.91
N VAL A 395 4.81 58.68 51.70
CA VAL A 395 5.92 59.63 51.42
C VAL A 395 7.07 58.88 50.67
N GLN A 396 8.05 59.65 50.17
CA GLN A 396 9.39 59.33 49.60
C GLN A 396 10.06 57.99 50.05
N SER A 397 11.04 57.38 49.36
CA SER A 397 12.12 57.95 48.51
C SER A 397 12.77 56.93 47.53
N SER A 398 13.51 57.47 46.56
CA SER A 398 14.46 56.84 45.61
C SER A 398 15.87 56.63 46.24
N PRO A 399 16.99 56.32 45.52
CA PRO A 399 17.23 55.44 44.34
C PRO A 399 18.45 54.45 44.48
N GLN A 400 18.73 53.69 43.40
CA GLN A 400 20.02 53.17 42.82
C GLN A 400 21.37 53.71 43.39
N PRO A 401 22.55 53.01 43.29
CA PRO A 401 23.02 52.33 42.05
C PRO A 401 24.01 51.11 42.11
N VAL A 402 24.16 50.48 40.93
CA VAL A 402 25.34 49.87 40.24
C VAL A 402 26.71 49.79 40.96
N TYR A 403 27.41 48.62 40.88
CA TYR A 403 28.86 48.49 40.57
C TYR A 403 29.30 47.04 40.24
N THR A 404 30.27 46.89 39.31
CA THR A 404 31.18 45.74 39.01
C THR A 404 32.61 46.33 38.87
N PRO A 405 33.76 45.65 38.57
CA PRO A 405 34.03 44.26 38.11
C PRO A 405 35.34 43.61 38.70
N THR A 406 35.99 42.68 37.95
CA THR A 406 37.45 42.30 37.93
C THR A 406 38.06 41.44 39.08
N ASN A 407 39.06 40.53 38.92
CA ASN A 407 39.68 39.80 37.76
C ASN A 407 40.69 38.67 38.22
N ILE A 408 41.22 37.86 37.26
CA ILE A 408 42.64 37.37 37.15
C ILE A 408 43.18 35.98 37.71
N ASN A 409 43.67 35.15 36.76
CA ASN A 409 44.82 34.17 36.71
C ASN A 409 44.85 32.77 37.45
N ARG A 410 44.95 31.61 36.73
CA ARG A 410 46.14 30.74 36.33
C ARG A 410 46.51 29.62 37.36
N THR A 411 47.11 28.41 37.10
CA THR A 411 47.61 27.62 35.92
C THR A 411 47.74 26.08 36.26
N PRO A 412 47.97 25.13 35.30
CA PRO A 412 48.08 23.63 35.48
C PRO A 412 49.58 23.13 35.54
N PRO A 413 50.06 21.86 35.28
CA PRO A 413 49.43 20.56 34.83
C PRO A 413 50.01 19.15 35.32
N VAL A 414 49.34 18.00 34.98
CA VAL A 414 49.90 16.66 34.52
C VAL A 414 50.77 15.74 35.47
N PRO A 415 50.92 14.38 35.36
CA PRO A 415 50.10 13.21 34.88
C PRO A 415 50.13 11.89 35.78
N ASN A 416 49.74 10.71 35.21
CA ASN A 416 50.00 9.28 35.61
C ASN A 416 49.13 8.65 36.75
N THR A 417 48.74 7.35 36.79
CA THR A 417 49.01 6.14 35.93
C THR A 417 47.88 5.07 36.03
N SER A 418 47.86 4.11 35.08
CA SER A 418 46.96 2.92 34.90
C SER A 418 47.10 1.82 36.02
N PRO A 419 46.35 0.66 36.07
CA PRO A 419 45.72 -0.10 34.95
C PRO A 419 44.45 -1.03 35.12
N ARG A 420 43.74 -1.22 33.99
CA ARG A 420 43.13 -2.44 33.35
C ARG A 420 42.21 -3.50 34.06
N LEU A 421 41.26 -3.99 33.24
CA LEU A 421 40.39 -5.22 33.26
C LEU A 421 39.10 -5.19 34.13
N ALA A 422 37.99 -5.89 33.80
CA ALA A 422 37.38 -6.33 32.52
C ALA A 422 35.95 -6.91 32.76
N SER A 423 35.05 -6.85 31.76
CA SER A 423 33.78 -7.64 31.63
C SER A 423 32.65 -7.40 32.67
N SER A 424 31.38 -7.79 32.51
CA SER A 424 30.43 -7.88 31.36
C SER A 424 29.01 -8.21 31.90
N PHE A 425 27.96 -8.11 31.06
CA PHE A 425 26.53 -8.46 31.31
C PHE A 425 25.76 -7.61 32.34
N SER A 426 24.64 -6.94 32.02
CA SER A 426 23.35 -7.34 31.41
C SER A 426 22.31 -7.77 32.45
N PHE A 427 21.32 -6.91 32.70
CA PHE A 427 20.18 -7.18 33.58
C PHE A 427 18.94 -7.59 32.76
N ASN A 428 18.53 -8.84 32.89
CA ASN A 428 17.18 -9.31 32.57
C ASN A 428 16.95 -10.66 33.27
N ASN A 429 15.98 -10.73 34.20
CA ASN A 429 15.10 -11.88 34.51
C ASN A 429 14.60 -11.89 35.97
N ALA A 430 13.36 -11.44 36.15
CA ALA A 430 12.45 -11.83 37.21
C ALA A 430 11.03 -11.70 36.61
N ARG A 431 10.10 -12.66 36.69
CA ARG A 431 9.98 -13.90 37.48
C ARG A 431 9.39 -15.02 36.63
N ARG A 432 9.78 -16.27 36.90
CA ARG A 432 9.02 -17.48 36.52
C ARG A 432 9.29 -18.57 37.57
N ASN A 433 8.25 -19.09 38.22
CA ASN A 433 8.10 -20.45 38.80
C ASN A 433 6.96 -20.49 39.85
N LEU A 434 6.53 -21.72 40.17
CA LEU A 434 5.36 -22.14 40.97
C LEU A 434 4.06 -22.26 40.14
N MET A 435 3.40 -23.43 40.01
CA MET A 435 3.77 -24.79 40.44
C MET A 435 3.26 -25.86 39.45
N ASN A 436 4.02 -26.95 39.32
CA ASN A 436 3.53 -28.24 38.83
C ASN A 436 2.68 -28.92 39.91
N ASN A 437 1.63 -29.65 39.53
CA ASN A 437 1.16 -30.80 40.31
C ASN A 437 0.65 -31.92 39.38
N ARG A 438 1.27 -33.10 39.49
CA ARG A 438 0.84 -34.36 38.85
C ARG A 438 0.22 -35.25 39.92
N GLY A 439 -0.90 -35.90 39.63
CA GLY A 439 -1.54 -36.81 40.59
C GLY A 439 -2.58 -37.78 39.99
N ARG A 440 -2.08 -38.91 39.48
CA ARG A 440 -2.75 -40.24 39.30
C ARG A 440 -4.13 -40.36 38.60
N ALA A 441 -4.19 -41.34 37.69
CA ALA A 441 -5.42 -42.01 37.25
C ALA A 441 -5.92 -43.04 38.29
N PRO A 442 -7.15 -43.55 38.14
CA PRO A 442 -7.29 -44.98 37.83
C PRO A 442 -8.30 -45.25 36.69
N ALA A 443 -8.48 -46.52 36.32
CA ALA A 443 -9.24 -46.96 35.15
C ALA A 443 -10.42 -47.90 35.50
N LEU A 444 -11.38 -48.00 34.57
CA LEU A 444 -12.39 -49.06 34.37
C LEU A 444 -13.43 -49.34 35.49
N LEU A 445 -14.72 -49.08 35.21
CA LEU A 445 -15.72 -50.14 34.99
C LEU A 445 -17.12 -49.62 34.60
N ASN A 446 -17.58 -50.10 33.43
CA ASN A 446 -18.92 -50.55 33.03
C ASN A 446 -20.18 -50.21 33.89
N ASN A 447 -21.20 -49.56 33.28
CA ASN A 447 -22.64 -49.93 33.23
C ASN A 447 -23.57 -48.71 32.96
N GLY A 448 -24.65 -48.92 32.20
CA GLY A 448 -25.77 -47.96 32.04
C GLY A 448 -26.79 -48.00 33.20
N PRO A 449 -27.99 -47.36 33.13
CA PRO A 449 -28.83 -47.25 31.93
C PRO A 449 -29.49 -45.85 31.68
N ARG A 450 -30.40 -45.80 30.69
CA ARG A 450 -31.25 -44.64 30.28
C ARG A 450 -32.34 -44.29 31.32
N PRO A 451 -32.91 -43.07 31.25
CA PRO A 451 -34.36 -42.93 30.94
C PRO A 451 -34.67 -41.95 29.77
N ILE A 452 -35.63 -42.24 28.88
CA ILE A 452 -37.06 -41.79 28.86
C ILE A 452 -37.20 -40.28 28.54
N ILE A 453 -37.42 -39.91 27.27
CA ILE A 453 -38.74 -39.58 26.65
C ILE A 453 -39.48 -38.43 27.35
N GLY A 454 -39.58 -37.30 26.64
CA GLY A 454 -40.36 -36.11 27.03
C GLY A 454 -40.98 -35.43 25.81
N THR A 455 -42.00 -36.06 25.23
CA THR A 455 -42.73 -35.55 24.06
C THR A 455 -43.67 -34.42 24.47
N VAL A 456 -43.59 -33.24 23.85
CA VAL A 456 -44.65 -32.23 23.93
C VAL A 456 -44.98 -31.73 22.53
N THR A 457 -46.17 -32.08 22.07
CA THR A 457 -46.77 -31.64 20.81
C THR A 457 -48.01 -30.79 21.07
N SER A 458 -48.00 -29.54 20.64
CA SER A 458 -49.20 -28.72 20.37
C SER A 458 -48.79 -27.60 19.41
N ALA A 459 -49.05 -27.67 18.10
CA ALA A 459 -50.36 -27.59 17.46
C ALA A 459 -51.04 -26.21 17.64
N ALA A 460 -50.71 -25.28 16.75
CA ALA A 460 -51.51 -24.08 16.46
C ALA A 460 -51.41 -23.76 14.95
N MET A 461 -52.51 -23.32 14.36
CA MET A 461 -52.77 -23.27 12.91
C MET A 461 -52.12 -22.07 12.18
N PRO A 462 -51.95 -22.14 10.83
CA PRO A 462 -51.28 -21.09 10.07
C PRO A 462 -52.20 -19.88 9.82
N MET A 463 -51.70 -18.67 10.07
CA MET A 463 -52.36 -17.45 9.60
C MET A 463 -51.80 -17.02 8.24
N VAL A 464 -52.60 -17.21 7.19
CA VAL A 464 -52.39 -16.60 5.89
C VAL A 464 -52.68 -15.10 6.00
N ARG A 465 -51.69 -14.25 5.75
CA ARG A 465 -51.91 -12.83 5.44
C ARG A 465 -51.54 -12.57 3.97
N LYS A 466 -52.43 -11.86 3.29
CA LYS A 466 -52.32 -11.51 1.88
C LYS A 466 -51.21 -10.46 1.65
N PRO A 467 -50.63 -10.38 0.45
CA PRO A 467 -49.66 -9.34 0.12
C PRO A 467 -50.36 -7.98 -0.07
N ASP A 468 -49.78 -6.93 0.52
CA ASP A 468 -50.11 -5.54 0.20
C ASP A 468 -49.40 -5.12 -1.12
N PRO A 469 -50.00 -4.22 -1.91
CA PRO A 469 -49.56 -3.93 -3.28
C PRO A 469 -48.30 -3.04 -3.36
N PRO A 470 -47.55 -3.11 -4.48
CA PRO A 470 -46.36 -2.29 -4.68
C PRO A 470 -46.70 -0.80 -4.89
N PHE A 471 -45.88 0.06 -4.29
CA PHE A 471 -45.99 1.51 -4.38
C PHE A 471 -45.30 2.02 -5.67
N ASN A 472 -46.08 2.52 -6.63
CA ASN A 472 -45.54 3.16 -7.84
C ASN A 472 -45.31 4.66 -7.60
N PRO A 473 -44.09 5.20 -7.76
CA PRO A 473 -43.91 6.64 -7.93
C PRO A 473 -44.36 7.06 -9.35
N ILE A 474 -45.18 8.10 -9.39
CA ILE A 474 -45.78 8.66 -10.60
C ILE A 474 -44.70 9.31 -11.48
N ILE A 475 -44.63 8.92 -12.75
CA ILE A 475 -44.01 9.72 -13.81
C ILE A 475 -45.14 10.23 -14.71
N GLY A 476 -45.27 11.55 -14.83
CA GLY A 476 -46.21 12.21 -15.75
C GLY A 476 -45.73 12.16 -17.20
N PRO A 477 -46.63 12.17 -18.20
CA PRO A 477 -46.30 11.87 -19.60
C PRO A 477 -46.10 13.12 -20.47
N ILE A 478 -45.45 12.92 -21.63
CA ILE A 478 -45.62 13.63 -22.92
C ILE A 478 -44.95 12.70 -23.97
N GLU A 479 -45.74 11.86 -24.63
CA GLU A 479 -46.29 12.06 -25.98
C GLU A 479 -45.34 11.66 -27.14
N SER A 480 -45.47 10.37 -27.46
CA SER A 480 -45.47 9.75 -28.80
C SER A 480 -45.27 10.60 -30.07
N LEU A 481 -44.38 10.13 -30.94
CA LEU A 481 -44.48 9.99 -32.41
C LEU A 481 -43.32 9.06 -32.84
N ASN A 482 -43.49 7.75 -33.06
CA ASN A 482 -44.17 7.02 -34.15
C ASN A 482 -43.42 7.00 -35.51
N ASN A 483 -43.21 5.76 -36.00
CA ASN A 483 -42.92 5.29 -37.36
C ASN A 483 -41.53 5.38 -38.05
N ASN A 484 -41.08 4.16 -38.42
CA ASN A 484 -40.59 3.71 -39.73
C ASN A 484 -39.16 3.98 -40.25
N ASN A 485 -38.43 2.85 -40.37
CA ASN A 485 -37.85 2.24 -41.58
C ASN A 485 -36.97 3.04 -42.57
N ASN A 486 -35.83 2.38 -42.84
CA ASN A 486 -35.15 2.23 -44.14
C ASN A 486 -34.20 3.32 -44.68
N ASN A 487 -32.97 2.84 -44.90
CA ASN A 487 -32.08 3.06 -46.05
C ASN A 487 -31.33 4.39 -46.25
N ASN A 488 -30.00 4.20 -46.26
CA ASN A 488 -29.02 4.73 -47.21
C ASN A 488 -28.67 6.23 -47.25
N ASN A 489 -27.35 6.47 -47.13
CA ASN A 489 -26.53 7.41 -47.89
C ASN A 489 -27.17 8.74 -48.37
N LEU A 490 -26.63 9.87 -47.90
CA LEU A 490 -25.68 10.63 -48.73
C LEU A 490 -24.92 11.71 -47.95
N ASN A 491 -23.77 12.09 -48.50
CA ASN A 491 -23.04 13.31 -48.16
C ASN A 491 -23.88 14.56 -48.44
N THR A 492 -23.86 15.52 -47.52
CA THR A 492 -23.70 16.95 -47.85
C THR A 492 -22.96 17.64 -46.71
N GLY A 493 -21.91 18.40 -47.04
CA GLY A 493 -21.38 19.42 -46.13
C GLY A 493 -22.06 20.76 -46.38
N ILE A 494 -21.77 21.76 -45.55
CA ILE A 494 -21.38 23.13 -45.95
C ILE A 494 -21.15 23.98 -44.69
N ASN A 495 -20.00 24.67 -44.70
CA ASN A 495 -19.58 25.89 -44.00
C ASN A 495 -20.52 26.57 -42.99
N LEU A 496 -19.91 27.11 -41.92
CA LEU A 496 -19.94 28.56 -41.70
C LEU A 496 -18.68 29.10 -40.96
N SER A 497 -17.89 29.83 -41.75
CA SER A 497 -17.03 31.02 -41.51
C SER A 497 -16.23 31.30 -40.21
N PRO A 498 -15.06 31.97 -40.35
CA PRO A 498 -14.15 32.31 -39.24
C PRO A 498 -14.21 33.79 -38.80
N ALA A 499 -13.86 34.07 -37.54
CA ALA A 499 -13.37 35.39 -37.14
C ALA A 499 -12.54 35.36 -35.82
N LEU A 500 -11.36 35.97 -35.90
CA LEU A 500 -10.53 36.58 -34.84
C LEU A 500 -9.14 35.95 -34.61
N SER A 501 -8.25 36.25 -35.53
CA SER A 501 -6.80 36.34 -35.31
C SER A 501 -6.43 37.72 -34.74
N VAL A 502 -5.62 37.75 -33.67
CA VAL A 502 -4.79 38.93 -33.31
C VAL A 502 -3.36 38.43 -33.06
N SER A 503 -2.39 39.17 -33.58
CA SER A 503 -1.00 38.73 -33.76
C SER A 503 -0.02 39.23 -32.70
N VAL A 504 0.95 38.37 -32.41
CA VAL A 504 2.36 38.58 -32.03
C VAL A 504 2.85 40.04 -31.86
N SER A 505 3.56 40.28 -30.74
CA SER A 505 4.77 41.12 -30.73
C SER A 505 5.77 40.55 -29.70
N ASP A 506 7.06 40.64 -30.02
CA ASP A 506 8.16 40.08 -29.23
C ASP A 506 8.75 41.08 -28.20
N ASP A 507 9.58 40.50 -27.33
CA ASP A 507 10.88 41.01 -26.83
C ASP A 507 11.09 41.37 -25.34
N MET A 508 12.32 41.07 -24.90
CA MET A 508 13.02 41.45 -23.65
C MET A 508 12.70 40.77 -22.29
N ASN A 509 13.49 39.72 -22.02
CA ASN A 509 14.33 39.52 -20.82
C ASN A 509 13.79 39.89 -19.40
N THR A 510 13.58 38.87 -18.55
CA THR A 510 14.26 38.78 -17.23
C THR A 510 14.14 37.39 -16.57
N SER A 511 15.27 36.88 -16.05
CA SER A 511 15.39 35.78 -15.05
C SER A 511 14.58 34.49 -15.24
N GLN A 512 15.20 33.46 -15.83
CA GLN A 512 14.76 32.07 -15.67
C GLN A 512 14.85 31.62 -14.19
N PRO A 513 13.83 30.96 -13.62
CA PRO A 513 13.97 30.21 -12.38
C PRO A 513 14.75 28.92 -12.62
N VAL A 514 15.65 28.58 -11.71
CA VAL A 514 16.55 27.42 -11.80
C VAL A 514 15.77 26.10 -11.86
N LEU A 515 15.98 25.33 -12.94
CA LEU A 515 15.49 23.96 -13.11
C LEU A 515 16.13 22.99 -12.10
N LEU A 516 15.54 22.87 -10.91
CA LEU A 516 15.82 21.75 -9.99
C LEU A 516 15.18 20.46 -10.50
N SER A 517 15.86 19.84 -11.44
CA SER A 517 15.42 18.65 -12.17
C SER A 517 15.98 17.34 -11.58
N ARG A 518 15.27 16.24 -11.88
CA ARG A 518 15.72 14.84 -11.84
C ARG A 518 16.07 14.23 -10.47
N ALA A 519 15.07 13.56 -9.87
CA ALA A 519 15.34 12.39 -9.03
C ALA A 519 15.86 11.21 -9.89
N PRO A 520 16.75 10.34 -9.36
CA PRO A 520 17.36 9.28 -10.15
C PRO A 520 16.40 8.12 -10.46
N PHE A 521 16.39 7.68 -11.72
CA PHE A 521 15.58 6.56 -12.22
C PHE A 521 15.94 5.24 -11.54
N THR A 522 14.95 4.40 -11.21
CA THR A 522 15.18 3.12 -10.51
C THR A 522 15.78 2.01 -11.39
N SER A 523 15.65 2.12 -12.71
CA SER A 523 16.33 1.26 -13.69
C SER A 523 16.48 1.99 -15.02
N ILE A 524 17.61 1.80 -15.69
CA ILE A 524 17.86 2.36 -17.04
C ILE A 524 16.99 1.70 -18.13
N MET A 525 16.38 0.56 -17.81
CA MET A 525 15.45 -0.16 -18.70
C MET A 525 14.08 0.54 -18.77
N ASP A 526 13.74 1.33 -17.76
CA ASP A 526 12.42 1.97 -17.62
C ASP A 526 12.36 3.35 -18.32
N ILE A 527 13.49 3.82 -18.86
CA ILE A 527 13.65 5.12 -19.54
C ILE A 527 13.28 4.96 -21.02
N SER A 528 12.59 5.94 -21.61
CA SER A 528 12.30 5.94 -23.05
C SER A 528 13.59 5.92 -23.88
N GLU A 529 13.49 5.54 -25.16
CA GLU A 529 14.66 5.47 -26.03
C GLU A 529 15.28 6.87 -26.24
N GLU A 530 14.45 7.87 -26.46
CA GLU A 530 14.83 9.27 -26.69
C GLU A 530 15.43 9.89 -25.42
N GLU A 531 14.85 9.61 -24.24
CA GLU A 531 15.43 10.07 -22.98
C GLU A 531 16.74 9.34 -22.67
N PHE A 532 16.86 8.04 -22.95
CA PHE A 532 18.12 7.31 -22.76
C PHE A 532 19.23 7.85 -23.67
N LEU A 533 18.96 8.02 -24.97
CA LEU A 533 19.90 8.56 -25.95
C LEU A 533 20.35 9.98 -25.62
N SER A 534 19.43 10.85 -25.16
CA SER A 534 19.75 12.24 -24.78
C SER A 534 20.50 12.33 -23.44
N SER A 535 20.04 11.61 -22.40
CA SER A 535 20.65 11.66 -21.05
C SER A 535 22.02 10.98 -20.97
N HIS A 536 22.25 9.91 -21.74
CA HIS A 536 23.50 9.13 -21.70
C HIS A 536 24.38 9.31 -22.94
N LYS A 537 24.09 10.30 -23.81
CA LYS A 537 24.74 10.55 -25.11
C LYS A 537 26.27 10.37 -25.10
N SER A 538 26.95 10.95 -24.11
CA SER A 538 28.41 10.90 -23.97
C SER A 538 28.94 9.51 -23.59
N SER A 539 28.22 8.77 -22.76
CA SER A 539 28.55 7.40 -22.34
C SER A 539 28.32 6.39 -23.46
N ILE A 540 27.21 6.51 -24.19
CA ILE A 540 26.92 5.72 -25.38
C ILE A 540 28.03 5.93 -26.42
N LYS A 541 28.37 7.20 -26.72
CA LYS A 541 29.47 7.54 -27.65
C LYS A 541 30.81 6.92 -27.23
N LYS A 542 31.18 7.02 -25.95
CA LYS A 542 32.43 6.44 -25.40
C LYS A 542 32.45 4.91 -25.51
N LEU A 543 31.34 4.24 -25.20
CA LEU A 543 31.22 2.78 -25.30
C LEU A 543 31.34 2.31 -26.76
N LEU A 544 30.58 2.91 -27.67
CA LEU A 544 30.58 2.50 -29.08
C LEU A 544 31.93 2.76 -29.75
N LYS A 545 32.58 3.91 -29.47
CA LYS A 545 33.95 4.23 -29.94
C LYS A 545 35.06 3.41 -29.27
N HIS A 546 34.79 2.69 -28.16
CA HIS A 546 35.82 1.93 -27.47
C HIS A 546 36.37 0.80 -28.36
N GLY A 547 37.69 0.73 -28.52
CA GLY A 547 38.40 -0.15 -29.47
C GLY A 547 38.40 -1.65 -29.13
N VAL A 548 37.36 -2.18 -28.48
CA VAL A 548 37.19 -3.61 -28.23
C VAL A 548 35.79 -4.02 -28.69
N SER A 549 35.73 -5.10 -29.46
CA SER A 549 34.50 -5.73 -29.99
C SER A 549 33.64 -6.33 -28.88
N GLU A 550 34.27 -6.92 -27.86
CA GLU A 550 33.61 -7.54 -26.70
C GLU A 550 33.82 -6.74 -25.41
N VAL A 551 32.74 -6.45 -24.68
CA VAL A 551 32.78 -5.63 -23.47
C VAL A 551 32.02 -6.30 -22.33
N THR A 552 32.69 -6.48 -21.19
CA THR A 552 32.06 -7.00 -19.95
C THR A 552 31.63 -5.86 -19.01
N PRO A 553 30.65 -6.08 -18.11
CA PRO A 553 30.24 -5.05 -17.15
C PRO A 553 31.39 -4.60 -16.24
N SER A 554 32.27 -5.54 -15.85
CA SER A 554 33.49 -5.24 -15.11
C SER A 554 34.43 -4.33 -15.90
N ARG A 555 34.55 -4.52 -17.22
CA ARG A 555 35.35 -3.65 -18.08
C ARG A 555 34.73 -2.26 -18.23
N CYS A 556 33.41 -2.15 -18.36
CA CYS A 556 32.69 -0.86 -18.34
C CYS A 556 32.95 -0.05 -17.06
N VAL A 557 32.95 -0.71 -15.90
CA VAL A 557 33.24 -0.09 -14.59
C VAL A 557 34.71 0.34 -14.50
N GLN A 558 35.67 -0.55 -14.84
CA GLN A 558 37.10 -0.23 -14.85
C GLN A 558 37.42 0.98 -15.74
N LEU A 559 36.83 1.03 -16.93
CA LEU A 559 37.04 2.09 -17.92
C LEU A 559 36.13 3.32 -17.72
N LYS A 560 35.32 3.34 -16.65
CA LYS A 560 34.43 4.44 -16.29
C LYS A 560 33.47 4.87 -17.42
N LEU A 561 32.99 3.89 -18.21
CA LEU A 561 32.15 4.13 -19.40
C LEU A 561 30.69 4.44 -19.04
N THR A 562 30.17 3.78 -18.00
CA THR A 562 28.75 3.79 -17.61
C THR A 562 28.60 4.39 -16.20
N PRO A 563 28.61 5.73 -16.04
CA PRO A 563 28.38 6.37 -14.75
C PRO A 563 26.95 6.09 -14.29
N ASP A 564 26.82 5.60 -13.07
CA ASP A 564 25.55 5.24 -12.44
C ASP A 564 24.95 6.49 -11.74
N PRO A 565 23.85 7.07 -12.25
CA PRO A 565 23.22 8.24 -11.64
C PRO A 565 22.46 7.90 -10.34
N THR A 566 22.34 6.62 -9.99
CA THR A 566 21.64 6.15 -8.78
C THR A 566 22.59 5.93 -7.59
N ALA A 567 23.91 5.95 -7.83
CA ALA A 567 24.91 5.76 -6.79
C ALA A 567 24.86 6.88 -5.74
N SER A 568 24.68 6.51 -4.47
CA SER A 568 24.48 7.45 -3.35
C SER A 568 25.75 8.13 -2.84
N ASP A 569 26.92 7.77 -3.35
CA ASP A 569 28.22 8.27 -2.91
C ASP A 569 29.14 8.49 -4.12
N GLU A 570 29.95 9.55 -4.10
CA GLU A 570 30.81 9.91 -5.24
C GLU A 570 31.89 8.85 -5.52
N SER A 571 32.27 8.08 -4.49
CA SER A 571 33.19 6.96 -4.61
C SER A 571 32.62 5.76 -5.40
N GLN A 572 31.29 5.66 -5.52
CA GLN A 572 30.58 4.50 -6.09
C GLN A 572 29.89 4.78 -7.44
N LYS A 573 30.28 5.86 -8.14
CA LYS A 573 29.71 6.30 -9.44
C LYS A 573 29.72 5.28 -10.59
N TYR A 574 30.21 4.05 -10.41
CA TYR A 574 30.27 3.00 -11.44
C TYR A 574 29.95 1.62 -10.84
N THR A 575 28.71 1.16 -11.01
CA THR A 575 28.26 -0.14 -10.46
C THR A 575 28.18 -1.23 -11.55
N LEU A 576 28.48 -2.48 -11.17
CA LEU A 576 28.38 -3.64 -12.07
C LEU A 576 26.93 -3.93 -12.51
N SER A 577 25.97 -3.64 -11.65
CA SER A 577 24.52 -3.74 -11.92
C SER A 577 24.11 -2.76 -13.01
N PHE A 578 24.44 -1.47 -12.85
CA PHE A 578 24.10 -0.45 -13.84
C PHE A 578 24.81 -0.70 -15.17
N ALA A 579 26.11 -1.04 -15.15
CA ALA A 579 26.86 -1.40 -16.35
C ALA A 579 26.20 -2.56 -17.14
N ARG A 580 25.66 -3.58 -16.46
CA ARG A 580 24.94 -4.69 -17.10
C ARG A 580 23.63 -4.23 -17.75
N SER A 581 22.82 -3.45 -17.05
CA SER A 581 21.55 -2.95 -17.59
C SER A 581 21.78 -1.95 -18.73
N PHE A 582 22.83 -1.13 -18.65
CA PHE A 582 23.27 -0.24 -19.72
C PHE A 582 23.62 -1.04 -20.99
N LEU A 583 24.44 -2.09 -20.86
CA LEU A 583 24.80 -2.94 -21.99
C LEU A 583 23.58 -3.64 -22.62
N LYS A 584 22.62 -4.12 -21.80
CA LYS A 584 21.34 -4.63 -22.32
C LYS A 584 20.53 -3.57 -23.08
N ARG A 585 20.50 -2.32 -22.60
CA ARG A 585 19.81 -1.24 -23.33
C ARG A 585 20.47 -0.96 -24.69
N ILE A 586 21.80 -1.06 -24.78
CA ILE A 586 22.56 -0.91 -26.04
C ILE A 586 22.32 -2.09 -27.01
N GLU A 587 22.16 -3.31 -26.49
CA GLU A 587 21.68 -4.47 -27.27
C GLU A 587 20.27 -4.23 -27.82
N MET A 588 19.33 -3.73 -27.01
CA MET A 588 17.97 -3.41 -27.47
C MET A 588 17.94 -2.35 -28.59
N LEU A 589 18.90 -1.41 -28.59
CA LEU A 589 19.08 -0.44 -29.69
C LEU A 589 19.68 -1.07 -30.97
N GLY A 590 20.02 -2.36 -30.98
CA GLY A 590 20.54 -3.08 -32.15
C GLY A 590 22.05 -2.98 -32.39
N PHE A 591 22.83 -2.41 -31.45
CA PHE A 591 24.29 -2.23 -31.62
C PHE A 591 25.13 -3.49 -31.32
N GLY A 592 24.51 -4.58 -30.88
CA GLY A 592 25.21 -5.80 -30.50
C GLY A 592 24.31 -6.81 -29.81
N ILE A 593 24.91 -7.87 -29.29
CA ILE A 593 24.23 -8.99 -28.61
C ILE A 593 24.88 -9.20 -27.23
N CYS A 594 24.07 -9.41 -26.19
CA CYS A 594 24.56 -9.80 -24.87
C CYS A 594 24.52 -11.32 -24.71
N ASP A 595 25.68 -11.97 -24.79
CA ASP A 595 25.82 -13.37 -24.38
C ASP A 595 25.60 -13.47 -22.86
N GLY A 596 24.48 -14.10 -22.49
CA GLY A 596 24.02 -14.28 -21.12
C GLY A 596 24.38 -15.64 -20.51
N PRO A 597 24.20 -15.80 -19.19
CA PRO A 597 24.55 -17.03 -18.50
C PRO A 597 23.58 -18.17 -18.83
N LYS A 598 24.02 -19.14 -19.64
CA LYS A 598 23.21 -20.33 -20.00
C LYS A 598 22.71 -21.16 -18.80
N ASN A 599 23.31 -21.00 -17.61
CA ASN A 599 22.96 -21.67 -16.36
C ASN A 599 22.99 -20.72 -15.14
N GLY A 600 22.51 -19.48 -15.26
CA GLY A 600 22.39 -18.53 -14.12
C GLY A 600 23.70 -17.95 -13.55
N ASN A 601 24.88 -18.48 -13.93
CA ASN A 601 26.18 -17.97 -13.48
C ASN A 601 26.55 -16.60 -14.11
N LEU A 602 26.16 -15.52 -13.43
CA LEU A 602 26.33 -14.11 -13.81
C LEU A 602 27.77 -13.66 -14.15
N ARG A 603 28.79 -14.51 -14.01
CA ARG A 603 30.19 -14.23 -14.36
C ARG A 603 30.46 -14.22 -15.88
N HIS A 604 29.60 -14.83 -16.70
CA HIS A 604 29.79 -14.97 -18.15
C HIS A 604 29.03 -13.94 -19.01
N PHE A 605 28.59 -12.81 -18.44
CA PHE A 605 27.89 -11.78 -19.23
C PHE A 605 28.88 -10.98 -20.08
N VAL A 606 28.73 -11.04 -21.41
CA VAL A 606 29.56 -10.33 -22.39
C VAL A 606 28.67 -9.65 -23.43
N PHE A 607 28.88 -8.36 -23.70
CA PHE A 607 28.26 -7.66 -24.83
C PHE A 607 29.20 -7.67 -26.03
N LYS A 608 28.74 -8.18 -27.17
CA LYS A 608 29.48 -8.25 -28.45
C LYS A 608 28.91 -7.24 -29.43
N LYS A 609 29.72 -6.29 -29.89
CA LYS A 609 29.31 -5.27 -30.86
C LYS A 609 29.04 -5.87 -32.23
N LYS A 610 28.03 -5.36 -32.92
CA LYS A 610 27.75 -5.68 -34.33
C LYS A 610 28.63 -4.81 -35.26
N LYS A 611 29.14 -5.36 -36.36
CA LYS A 611 29.90 -4.60 -37.38
C LYS A 611 29.01 -3.54 -38.03
N PHE A 612 29.59 -2.41 -38.45
CA PHE A 612 28.82 -1.31 -39.08
C PHE A 612 28.01 -1.76 -40.31
N SER A 613 28.58 -2.67 -41.11
CA SER A 613 27.93 -3.26 -42.29
C SER A 613 26.62 -4.01 -41.99
N ALA A 614 26.41 -4.44 -40.75
CA ALA A 614 25.24 -5.20 -40.33
C ALA A 614 24.29 -4.39 -39.42
N LEU A 615 24.55 -3.08 -39.22
CA LEU A 615 23.62 -2.16 -38.55
C LEU A 615 22.49 -1.74 -39.50
N GLY A 616 21.28 -1.58 -38.96
CA GLY A 616 20.14 -1.01 -39.69
C GLY A 616 20.24 0.51 -39.84
N GLU A 617 19.34 1.09 -40.65
CA GLU A 617 19.32 2.54 -40.93
C GLU A 617 19.07 3.38 -39.67
N GLU A 618 18.27 2.88 -38.73
CA GLU A 618 18.03 3.56 -37.44
C GLU A 618 19.31 3.63 -36.60
N GLN A 619 20.08 2.54 -36.52
CA GLN A 619 21.37 2.54 -35.82
C GLN A 619 22.39 3.46 -36.49
N LYS A 620 22.43 3.50 -37.83
CA LYS A 620 23.28 4.44 -38.60
C LYS A 620 22.90 5.90 -38.31
N LYS A 621 21.60 6.21 -38.25
CA LYS A 621 21.09 7.53 -37.86
C LYS A 621 21.53 7.91 -36.45
N ILE A 622 21.37 7.01 -35.48
CA ILE A 622 21.85 7.23 -34.09
C ILE A 622 23.37 7.46 -34.05
N LEU A 623 24.18 6.74 -34.83
CA LEU A 623 25.63 7.01 -34.92
C LEU A 623 25.95 8.39 -35.48
N ASN A 624 25.19 8.85 -36.48
CA ASN A 624 25.32 10.20 -37.03
C ASN A 624 24.94 11.27 -35.99
N ASP A 625 23.84 11.09 -35.26
CA ASP A 625 23.40 11.98 -34.17
C ASP A 625 24.41 12.02 -33.00
N LEU A 626 25.15 10.92 -32.79
CA LEU A 626 26.28 10.82 -31.86
C LEU A 626 27.58 11.43 -32.42
N ILE A 627 27.64 11.81 -33.69
CA ILE A 627 28.85 12.26 -34.41
C ILE A 627 29.95 11.19 -34.31
N LEU A 628 29.62 9.96 -34.73
CA LEU A 628 30.53 8.83 -34.89
C LEU A 628 30.58 8.43 -36.36
N THR A 629 31.74 8.56 -36.99
CA THR A 629 31.95 8.06 -38.36
C THR A 629 32.07 6.54 -38.37
N GLU A 630 31.80 5.92 -39.52
CA GLU A 630 32.02 4.48 -39.72
C GLU A 630 33.45 4.06 -39.33
N ALA A 631 34.45 4.83 -39.74
CA ALA A 631 35.85 4.59 -39.40
C ALA A 631 36.12 4.67 -37.88
N ASP A 632 35.42 5.53 -37.14
CA ASP A 632 35.53 5.60 -35.68
C ASP A 632 34.85 4.43 -34.98
N TYR A 633 33.73 3.93 -35.52
CA TYR A 633 33.01 2.77 -35.00
C TYR A 633 33.77 1.46 -35.29
N ASN A 634 34.24 1.27 -36.52
CA ASN A 634 34.89 0.03 -36.96
C ASN A 634 36.30 -0.20 -36.37
N LYS A 635 36.92 0.80 -35.73
CA LYS A 635 38.20 0.65 -35.00
C LYS A 635 38.21 -0.46 -33.96
N CYS A 636 37.05 -0.87 -33.44
CA CYS A 636 36.93 -1.96 -32.47
C CYS A 636 36.98 -3.37 -33.08
N PHE A 637 36.91 -3.49 -34.42
CA PHE A 637 37.04 -4.77 -35.14
C PHE A 637 38.40 -4.95 -35.83
N THR A 638 39.17 -3.86 -36.02
CA THR A 638 40.48 -3.89 -36.68
C THR A 638 41.66 -4.11 -35.73
N SER A 639 41.43 -4.09 -34.42
CA SER A 639 42.48 -4.03 -33.38
C SER A 639 42.76 -5.35 -32.65
N GLN A 640 42.24 -6.49 -33.14
CA GLN A 640 42.60 -7.82 -32.67
C GLN A 640 43.09 -8.73 -33.80
N SER A 641 44.41 -8.75 -33.99
CA SER A 641 45.12 -9.84 -34.68
C SER A 641 46.36 -10.29 -33.87
N GLN A 642 46.19 -10.37 -32.55
CA GLN A 642 47.10 -11.08 -31.65
C GLN A 642 46.25 -11.84 -30.61
N ASN A 643 46.42 -13.16 -30.58
CA ASN A 643 45.79 -14.14 -29.68
C ASN A 643 44.29 -14.46 -29.87
N GLY A 644 44.01 -15.33 -30.86
CA GLY A 644 43.22 -16.55 -30.62
C GLY A 644 41.69 -16.49 -30.75
N SER A 645 41.19 -17.07 -31.86
CA SER A 645 39.82 -17.61 -32.01
C SER A 645 38.65 -16.64 -31.76
N VAL A 646 38.33 -15.80 -32.76
CA VAL A 646 37.04 -15.12 -32.84
C VAL A 646 36.14 -15.85 -33.83
N VAL A 647 35.05 -16.45 -33.32
CA VAL A 647 33.91 -16.84 -34.16
C VAL A 647 33.11 -15.57 -34.46
N CYS A 648 33.27 -15.02 -35.67
CA CYS A 648 32.36 -13.99 -36.15
C CYS A 648 31.04 -14.64 -36.55
N LEU A 649 29.93 -14.16 -35.98
CA LEU A 649 28.62 -14.27 -36.59
C LEU A 649 28.49 -13.13 -37.62
N GLU A 650 28.00 -13.44 -38.81
CA GLU A 650 27.63 -12.45 -39.85
C GLU A 650 26.26 -11.83 -39.55
#